data_AF-A0A1H6FX09-F1
#
_entry.id   AF-A0A1H6FX09-F1
#
_cell.length_a   1.000
_cell.length_b   1.000
_cell.length_c   1.000
_cell.angle_alpha   90.00
_cell.angle_beta   90.00
_cell.angle_gamma   90.00
#
_symmetry.space_group_name_H-M   'P 1'
#
loop_
_entity.id
_entity.type
_entity.pdbx_description
1 polymer ?
#
loop_
_entity_poly.entity_id
_entity_poly.type
_entity_poly.pdbx_seq_one_letter_code
_entity_poly.pdbx_strand_id
1 'polypeptide(L)'
;MTTTGNDTLGTRSTLSVGGKNYAYYSLDKAAAQLGDVSRLPFSMKVLLENLLRFEDGGFTVSKDDVQALVDWQKDPHSNREIQYRPARVLLQDFTGVPCVVDLAAMRDAIAKLGGDTTKINPLVPVHLVIDHSVMVDEFGHPKAFEQNVEIEYYRNGERYDFLKWGSKSLDNFKAVPPGTGICHQVNLEHIAQAVWSSVDGSGETVAYPDTCVGTDSHTTMINGLGVLGWGVGGIEAEAAMLGQPVSMLIPEVVGFKFTGALKEGVTATDLVLTATQMLRAKGVVGRFVEYFGPGLSSLSLADRATLANMAPEYGATCGFFGVDDKTLDYMRLTGRSDENIALVEAYAKAQGLWIVEGAADPVFTDTLELDLGTVVPSLAGPKRPQDRVSLPDVDDVFNADMVNTYKKAQTRVPVEGKDFDIGDGDVTIAAITSCTNTSNPGVLVAAGLVAKKADALGLKPKPWVKTSLAPGSQVVTDYLEKAGLQKHLDNIGFNLVGYGCTTCIGNSGPLAEPISKAINENGLVAAAVISGNRNFEGRVSPDVRANFLASPPLVVAYALKGTVIEDFTTTPIGQDQSGKDVFLADIWPTNLEVADAVAGAVDRDMFVARYAHVYKGDEHWQKISVEGSDTYQWRAGSTYVANPPYFEGMTMTPAPVSDIVNAKPLAILGDSITTDHISPAGSIKADSPAGKWLMEHQVSKADFNSYGARRGHHDVMMRGTFANIRIKNEMVPGIEGGMSRYGSEVMPIYDAAMRHKADGTPLVVIAGKEYGTGSSRDWAAKGTNLLGVRAVVVESFERIHRSNLVGMGVLPLQFLEGQSRETLGLTGDDQFTITGVADLKPRQTVTVNVTRADGSTFSFDTLCRIDTANEVEYYMNGGILHYVLRKLAA
;
A
#
# COMPACT_ATOMS: atom_id res chain seq x y z
N MET A 1 16.91 3.48 -21.50
CA MET A 1 18.08 2.56 -21.43
C MET A 1 18.21 2.14 -19.99
N THR A 2 18.46 0.86 -19.71
CA THR A 2 18.71 0.41 -18.33
C THR A 2 20.18 0.59 -17.99
N THR A 3 20.45 1.17 -16.82
CA THR A 3 21.82 1.29 -16.29
C THR A 3 22.34 -0.09 -15.88
N THR A 4 23.61 -0.36 -16.16
CA THR A 4 24.33 -1.55 -15.71
C THR A 4 25.66 -1.14 -15.07
N GLY A 5 26.15 -1.96 -14.14
CA GLY A 5 27.42 -1.79 -13.46
C GLY A 5 28.64 -2.19 -14.31
N ASN A 6 29.75 -2.43 -13.61
CA ASN A 6 31.07 -2.69 -14.18
C ASN A 6 31.33 -4.17 -14.50
N ASP A 7 30.48 -5.09 -14.01
CA ASP A 7 30.65 -6.54 -14.10
C ASP A 7 32.07 -7.03 -13.74
N THR A 8 32.64 -6.54 -12.65
CA THR A 8 34.01 -6.90 -12.25
C THR A 8 34.16 -8.37 -11.80
N LEU A 9 33.05 -9.11 -11.74
CA LEU A 9 32.97 -10.55 -11.51
C LEU A 9 32.78 -11.35 -12.82
N GLY A 10 32.70 -10.72 -14.00
CA GLY A 10 32.60 -11.44 -15.29
C GLY A 10 31.38 -12.36 -15.40
N THR A 11 30.27 -11.94 -14.80
CA THR A 11 29.01 -12.71 -14.74
C THR A 11 28.10 -12.45 -15.94
N ARG A 12 28.34 -11.38 -16.71
CA ARG A 12 27.61 -11.13 -17.95
C ARG A 12 27.76 -12.29 -18.92
N SER A 13 26.66 -12.71 -19.50
CA SER A 13 26.54 -13.84 -20.42
C SER A 13 25.45 -13.57 -21.45
N THR A 14 25.31 -14.46 -22.44
CA THR A 14 24.30 -14.34 -23.50
C THR A 14 23.32 -15.50 -23.41
N LEU A 15 22.03 -15.18 -23.45
CA LEU A 15 20.92 -16.11 -23.54
C LEU A 15 20.24 -15.95 -24.91
N SER A 16 20.17 -17.03 -25.69
CA SER A 16 19.49 -17.05 -26.99
C SER A 16 18.07 -17.62 -26.85
N VAL A 17 17.05 -16.82 -27.16
CA VAL A 17 15.64 -17.21 -27.08
C VAL A 17 14.91 -16.76 -28.34
N GLY A 18 14.24 -17.68 -29.03
CA GLY A 18 13.43 -17.34 -30.21
C GLY A 18 14.19 -16.64 -31.33
N GLY A 19 15.50 -16.90 -31.48
CA GLY A 19 16.36 -16.24 -32.48
C GLY A 19 16.86 -14.84 -32.08
N LYS A 20 16.55 -14.37 -30.87
CA LYS A 20 17.08 -13.13 -30.29
C LYS A 20 18.11 -13.45 -29.20
N ASN A 21 19.12 -12.59 -29.08
CA ASN A 21 20.14 -12.69 -28.04
C ASN A 21 19.86 -11.64 -26.97
N TYR A 22 19.92 -12.08 -25.71
CA TYR A 22 19.78 -11.24 -24.54
C TYR A 22 21.06 -11.34 -23.71
N ALA A 23 21.66 -10.20 -23.36
CA ALA A 23 22.64 -10.19 -22.29
C ALA A 23 21.93 -10.49 -20.95
N TYR A 24 22.59 -11.15 -20.01
CA TYR A 24 22.10 -11.32 -18.65
C TYR A 24 23.25 -11.59 -17.67
N TYR A 25 23.02 -11.40 -16.37
CA TYR A 25 24.03 -11.62 -15.33
C TYR A 25 23.83 -13.00 -14.70
N SER A 26 24.66 -13.96 -15.08
CA SER A 26 24.48 -15.39 -14.78
C SER A 26 24.79 -15.73 -13.31
N LEU A 27 23.80 -16.28 -12.61
CA LEU A 27 23.98 -16.76 -11.24
C LEU A 27 24.91 -17.98 -11.18
N ASP A 28 24.92 -18.84 -12.20
CA ASP A 28 25.87 -19.97 -12.29
C ASP A 28 27.32 -19.49 -12.38
N LYS A 29 27.60 -18.44 -13.17
CA LYS A 29 28.94 -17.84 -13.26
C LYS A 29 29.33 -17.15 -11.95
N ALA A 30 28.39 -16.50 -11.27
CA ALA A 30 28.62 -15.94 -9.95
C ALA A 30 28.95 -17.05 -8.94
N ALA A 31 28.22 -18.17 -8.99
CA ALA A 31 28.42 -19.30 -8.09
C ALA A 31 29.78 -19.96 -8.25
N ALA A 32 30.29 -20.05 -9.49
CA ALA A 32 31.63 -20.55 -9.77
C ALA A 32 32.76 -19.73 -9.12
N GLN A 33 32.49 -18.48 -8.72
CA GLN A 33 33.47 -17.59 -8.09
C GLN A 33 33.21 -17.35 -6.60
N LEU A 34 31.95 -17.28 -6.19
CA LEU A 34 31.55 -16.85 -4.85
C LEU A 34 31.06 -18.00 -3.95
N GLY A 35 30.71 -19.16 -4.54
CA GLY A 35 30.16 -20.33 -3.85
C GLY A 35 28.77 -20.74 -4.35
N ASP A 36 28.30 -21.91 -3.92
CA ASP A 36 27.00 -22.47 -4.35
C ASP A 36 25.83 -21.53 -4.00
N VAL A 37 24.92 -21.32 -4.96
CA VAL A 37 23.70 -20.51 -4.84
C VAL A 37 22.43 -21.33 -5.08
N SER A 38 22.56 -22.65 -5.31
CA SER A 38 21.46 -23.52 -5.71
C SER A 38 20.32 -23.54 -4.68
N ARG A 39 20.68 -23.45 -3.39
CA ARG A 39 19.75 -23.45 -2.25
C ARG A 39 19.42 -22.06 -1.71
N LEU A 40 19.80 -20.98 -2.39
CA LEU A 40 19.28 -19.65 -2.04
C LEU A 40 17.76 -19.62 -2.28
N PRO A 41 16.97 -19.00 -1.38
CA PRO A 41 15.58 -18.68 -1.66
C PRO A 41 15.44 -17.94 -2.99
N PHE A 42 14.35 -18.17 -3.70
CA PHE A 42 14.12 -17.56 -5.02
C PHE A 42 14.12 -16.04 -4.95
N SER A 43 13.53 -15.47 -3.91
CA SER A 43 13.56 -14.03 -3.62
C SER A 43 14.99 -13.49 -3.43
N MET A 44 15.89 -14.27 -2.83
CA MET A 44 17.30 -13.91 -2.64
C MET A 44 18.11 -14.01 -3.94
N LYS A 45 17.77 -14.96 -4.83
CA LYS A 45 18.35 -15.05 -6.17
C LYS A 45 18.01 -13.82 -7.02
N VAL A 46 16.80 -13.26 -6.87
CA VAL A 46 16.42 -11.99 -7.52
C VAL A 46 17.27 -10.82 -6.99
N LEU A 47 17.50 -10.74 -5.67
CA LEU A 47 18.39 -9.72 -5.10
C LEU A 47 19.85 -9.91 -5.56
N LEU A 48 20.32 -11.16 -5.65
CA LEU A 48 21.66 -11.47 -6.11
C LEU A 48 21.87 -11.03 -7.57
N GLU A 49 20.93 -11.31 -8.46
CA GLU A 49 20.96 -10.79 -9.84
C GLU A 49 21.03 -9.27 -9.86
N ASN A 50 20.23 -8.62 -9.02
CA ASN A 50 20.19 -7.16 -8.95
C ASN A 50 21.56 -6.58 -8.58
N LEU A 51 22.20 -7.11 -7.53
CA LEU A 51 23.51 -6.65 -7.09
C LEU A 51 24.58 -6.92 -8.15
N LEU A 52 24.55 -8.08 -8.82
CA LEU A 52 25.49 -8.40 -9.90
C LEU A 52 25.36 -7.40 -11.06
N ARG A 53 24.13 -7.09 -11.47
CA ARG A 53 23.87 -6.16 -12.57
C ARG A 53 24.25 -4.72 -12.25
N PHE A 54 24.31 -4.35 -10.97
CA PHE A 54 24.59 -2.98 -10.51
C PHE A 54 25.91 -2.82 -9.73
N GLU A 55 26.78 -3.83 -9.69
CA GLU A 55 28.10 -3.74 -9.06
C GLU A 55 28.92 -2.60 -9.68
N ASP A 56 29.31 -1.62 -8.88
CA ASP A 56 29.87 -0.34 -9.35
C ASP A 56 31.24 0.00 -8.74
N GLY A 57 31.99 -1.02 -8.30
CA GLY A 57 33.27 -0.84 -7.61
C GLY A 57 33.12 -0.46 -6.14
N GLY A 58 31.93 -0.62 -5.56
CA GLY A 58 31.66 -0.37 -4.14
C GLY A 58 31.23 1.04 -3.78
N PHE A 59 30.79 1.85 -4.75
CA PHE A 59 30.17 3.13 -4.45
C PHE A 59 28.76 2.93 -3.89
N THR A 60 27.92 2.17 -4.60
CA THR A 60 26.62 1.71 -4.07
C THR A 60 26.56 0.20 -3.90
N VAL A 61 27.24 -0.57 -4.76
CA VAL A 61 27.24 -2.04 -4.68
C VAL A 61 28.67 -2.53 -4.86
N SER A 62 29.17 -3.22 -3.83
CA SER A 62 30.50 -3.83 -3.80
C SER A 62 30.44 -5.35 -4.04
N LYS A 63 31.58 -5.94 -4.40
CA LYS A 63 31.74 -7.41 -4.42
C LYS A 63 31.41 -8.06 -3.08
N ASP A 64 31.70 -7.37 -1.98
CA ASP A 64 31.43 -7.88 -0.64
C ASP A 64 29.92 -7.93 -0.35
N ASP A 65 29.12 -7.04 -0.94
CA ASP A 65 27.66 -7.10 -0.85
C ASP A 65 27.11 -8.31 -1.59
N VAL A 66 27.65 -8.61 -2.77
CA VAL A 66 27.32 -9.81 -3.55
C VAL A 66 27.72 -11.08 -2.79
N GLN A 67 28.95 -11.13 -2.25
CA GLN A 67 29.43 -12.26 -1.46
C GLN A 67 28.58 -12.49 -0.21
N ALA A 68 28.12 -11.43 0.45
CA ALA A 68 27.29 -11.53 1.64
C ALA A 68 25.94 -12.21 1.36
N LEU A 69 25.33 -12.00 0.18
CA LEU A 69 24.12 -12.74 -0.21
C LEU A 69 24.38 -14.24 -0.41
N VAL A 70 25.54 -14.61 -0.96
CA VAL A 70 25.91 -16.02 -1.13
C VAL A 70 26.19 -16.68 0.22
N ASP A 71 26.94 -15.99 1.07
CA ASP A 71 27.33 -16.44 2.41
C ASP A 71 26.17 -16.54 3.39
N TRP A 72 25.07 -15.80 3.15
CA TRP A 72 23.84 -15.88 3.95
C TRP A 72 23.31 -17.32 4.09
N GLN A 73 23.54 -18.21 3.14
CA GLN A 73 23.12 -19.62 3.28
C GLN A 73 23.85 -20.39 4.38
N LYS A 74 25.02 -19.91 4.83
CA LYS A 74 25.81 -20.55 5.88
C LYS A 74 25.23 -20.25 7.27
N ASP A 75 24.71 -19.04 7.43
CA ASP A 75 24.01 -18.55 8.61
C ASP A 75 22.94 -17.57 8.12
N PRO A 76 21.65 -17.98 8.04
CA PRO A 76 20.58 -17.27 7.34
C PRO A 76 20.06 -16.05 8.12
N HIS A 77 20.99 -15.26 8.63
CA HIS A 77 20.82 -14.01 9.36
C HIS A 77 21.86 -13.00 8.85
N SER A 78 21.47 -11.73 8.73
CA SER A 78 22.40 -10.69 8.33
C SER A 78 21.98 -9.33 8.86
N ASN A 79 22.97 -8.56 9.32
CA ASN A 79 22.82 -7.14 9.64
C ASN A 79 23.42 -6.24 8.56
N ARG A 80 23.81 -6.82 7.41
CA ARG A 80 24.40 -6.08 6.30
C ARG A 80 23.31 -5.38 5.49
N GLU A 81 23.57 -4.13 5.16
CA GLU A 81 22.72 -3.33 4.29
C GLU A 81 23.22 -3.38 2.84
N ILE A 82 22.30 -3.43 1.89
CA ILE A 82 22.54 -3.50 0.45
C ILE A 82 21.75 -2.41 -0.28
N GLN A 83 22.20 -2.06 -1.48
CA GLN A 83 21.59 -1.05 -2.33
C GLN A 83 20.89 -1.70 -3.51
N TYR A 84 19.56 -1.81 -3.43
CA TYR A 84 18.73 -2.47 -4.43
C TYR A 84 18.13 -1.46 -5.41
N ARG A 85 18.08 -1.78 -6.71
CA ARG A 85 17.47 -0.92 -7.74
C ARG A 85 16.29 -1.62 -8.41
N PRO A 86 15.05 -1.14 -8.27
CA PRO A 86 13.89 -1.79 -8.87
C PRO A 86 13.89 -1.64 -10.39
N ALA A 87 13.31 -2.63 -11.09
CA ALA A 87 13.13 -2.57 -12.54
C ALA A 87 12.10 -1.50 -12.96
N ARG A 88 11.12 -1.20 -12.10
CA ARG A 88 10.03 -0.24 -12.34
C ARG A 88 9.39 0.25 -11.05
N VAL A 89 8.56 1.28 -11.19
CA VAL A 89 7.76 1.84 -10.09
C VAL A 89 6.26 1.79 -10.41
N LEU A 90 5.44 1.39 -9.44
CA LEU A 90 3.98 1.41 -9.52
C LEU A 90 3.41 2.50 -8.60
N LEU A 91 2.52 3.34 -9.13
CA LEU A 91 1.84 4.39 -8.38
C LEU A 91 0.32 4.22 -8.45
N GLN A 92 -0.35 4.79 -7.46
CA GLN A 92 -1.78 5.05 -7.46
C GLN A 92 -2.05 6.54 -7.25
N ASP A 93 -3.22 7.09 -7.56
CA ASP A 93 -3.43 8.54 -7.66
C ASP A 93 -3.30 9.34 -6.35
N PHE A 94 -3.61 8.80 -5.17
CA PHE A 94 -3.41 9.50 -3.89
C PHE A 94 -1.92 9.68 -3.54
N THR A 95 -1.04 8.76 -3.92
CA THR A 95 0.41 8.91 -3.70
C THR A 95 1.16 9.35 -4.94
N GLY A 96 0.57 9.19 -6.12
CA GLY A 96 1.14 9.57 -7.39
C GLY A 96 0.98 11.06 -7.70
N VAL A 97 -0.12 11.70 -7.27
CA VAL A 97 -0.25 13.17 -7.36
C VAL A 97 0.94 13.88 -6.69
N PRO A 98 1.28 13.64 -5.41
CA PRO A 98 2.46 14.29 -4.82
C PRO A 98 3.77 13.92 -5.52
N CYS A 99 3.95 12.69 -6.02
CA CYS A 99 5.14 12.33 -6.80
C CYS A 99 5.29 13.18 -8.08
N VAL A 100 4.19 13.39 -8.81
CA VAL A 100 4.19 14.23 -10.02
C VAL A 100 4.37 15.71 -9.66
N VAL A 101 3.84 16.17 -8.51
CA VAL A 101 4.11 17.52 -7.98
C VAL A 101 5.59 17.72 -7.71
N ASP A 102 6.23 16.75 -7.08
CA ASP A 102 7.66 16.83 -6.76
C ASP A 102 8.51 16.88 -8.04
N LEU A 103 8.23 16.03 -9.03
CA LEU A 103 8.90 16.08 -10.34
C LEU A 103 8.68 17.43 -11.07
N ALA A 104 7.46 17.97 -11.02
CA ALA A 104 7.15 19.29 -11.59
C ALA A 104 7.92 20.41 -10.87
N ALA A 105 7.97 20.37 -9.53
CA ALA A 105 8.72 21.33 -8.72
C ALA A 105 10.23 21.23 -8.94
N MET A 106 10.75 20.00 -9.13
CA MET A 106 12.15 19.77 -9.50
C MET A 106 12.49 20.35 -10.88
N ARG A 107 11.58 20.27 -11.86
CA ARG A 107 11.74 20.92 -13.18
C ARG A 107 11.82 22.44 -13.06
N ASP A 108 10.98 23.05 -12.21
CA ASP A 108 11.09 24.50 -11.94
C ASP A 108 12.40 24.86 -11.25
N ALA A 109 12.85 24.03 -10.30
CA ALA A 109 14.05 24.29 -9.52
C ALA A 109 15.33 24.11 -10.35
N ILE A 110 15.44 23.06 -11.19
CA ILE A 110 16.59 22.90 -12.09
C ILE A 110 16.66 24.03 -13.12
N ALA A 111 15.52 24.51 -13.63
CA ALA A 111 15.47 25.66 -14.53
C ALA A 111 16.00 26.93 -13.84
N LYS A 112 15.63 27.18 -12.58
CA LYS A 112 16.16 28.31 -11.78
C LYS A 112 17.67 28.21 -11.51
N LEU A 113 18.22 27.00 -11.43
CA LEU A 113 19.66 26.77 -11.32
C LEU A 113 20.40 26.86 -12.68
N GLY A 114 19.67 27.02 -13.79
CA GLY A 114 20.23 27.08 -15.14
C GLY A 114 20.54 25.70 -15.76
N GLY A 115 20.01 24.61 -15.18
CA GLY A 115 20.14 23.25 -15.70
C GLY A 115 19.06 22.87 -16.71
N ASP A 116 19.22 21.69 -17.31
CA ASP A 116 18.31 21.13 -18.31
C ASP A 116 17.09 20.42 -17.66
N THR A 117 15.89 20.94 -17.88
CA THR A 117 14.63 20.40 -17.34
C THR A 117 14.34 18.98 -17.82
N THR A 118 14.82 18.59 -19.00
CA THR A 118 14.57 17.26 -19.58
C THR A 118 15.34 16.14 -18.87
N LYS A 119 16.35 16.48 -18.06
CA LYS A 119 17.02 15.52 -17.16
C LYS A 119 16.14 15.09 -15.98
N ILE A 120 15.12 15.88 -15.62
CA ILE A 120 14.14 15.52 -14.59
C ILE A 120 13.05 14.67 -15.26
N ASN A 121 13.35 13.38 -15.38
CA ASN A 121 12.48 12.37 -15.94
C ASN A 121 12.72 11.02 -15.25
N PRO A 122 11.68 10.19 -15.08
CA PRO A 122 11.87 8.81 -14.65
C PRO A 122 12.82 8.03 -15.57
N LEU A 123 13.85 7.42 -14.97
CA LEU A 123 14.86 6.56 -15.61
C LEU A 123 14.40 5.10 -15.72
N VAL A 124 13.43 4.70 -14.90
CA VAL A 124 12.76 3.40 -14.97
C VAL A 124 11.28 3.59 -15.36
N PRO A 125 10.61 2.57 -15.93
CA PRO A 125 9.18 2.64 -16.21
C PRO A 125 8.38 2.97 -14.95
N VAL A 126 7.48 3.94 -15.06
CA VAL A 126 6.55 4.35 -14.01
C VAL A 126 5.13 4.20 -14.52
N HIS A 127 4.33 3.41 -13.81
CA HIS A 127 2.93 3.23 -14.13
C HIS A 127 2.08 3.73 -12.97
N LEU A 128 1.32 4.80 -13.20
CA LEU A 128 0.31 5.30 -12.27
C LEU A 128 -1.06 4.75 -12.68
N VAL A 129 -1.83 4.23 -11.75
CA VAL A 129 -3.23 3.83 -11.97
C VAL A 129 -4.15 4.69 -11.12
N ILE A 130 -5.18 5.27 -11.73
CA ILE A 130 -6.17 6.10 -11.01
C ILE A 130 -7.31 5.22 -10.51
N ASP A 131 -7.32 4.89 -9.22
CA ASP A 131 -8.21 3.90 -8.62
C ASP A 131 -8.66 4.25 -7.18
N HIS A 132 -8.09 5.27 -6.54
CA HIS A 132 -8.42 5.72 -5.18
C HIS A 132 -9.43 6.88 -5.14
N SER A 133 -9.90 7.34 -6.29
CA SER A 133 -10.76 8.53 -6.40
C SER A 133 -12.25 8.22 -6.38
N VAL A 134 -12.69 7.13 -7.01
CA VAL A 134 -14.09 6.71 -7.02
C VAL A 134 -14.57 6.33 -5.62
N MET A 135 -15.80 6.75 -5.30
CA MET A 135 -16.51 6.45 -4.05
C MET A 135 -17.85 5.81 -4.37
N VAL A 136 -18.36 4.99 -3.44
CA VAL A 136 -19.69 4.36 -3.57
C VAL A 136 -20.76 5.32 -3.05
N ASP A 137 -20.93 6.47 -3.72
CA ASP A 137 -21.99 7.43 -3.39
C ASP A 137 -23.39 6.84 -3.69
N GLU A 138 -23.53 6.22 -4.86
CA GLU A 138 -24.72 5.51 -5.34
C GLU A 138 -24.48 3.99 -5.39
N PHE A 139 -25.53 3.20 -5.14
CA PHE A 139 -25.43 1.73 -4.97
C PHE A 139 -26.76 1.00 -5.16
N GLY A 140 -26.72 -0.31 -5.42
CA GLY A 140 -27.92 -1.17 -5.43
C GLY A 140 -28.93 -0.92 -6.55
N HIS A 141 -28.55 -0.17 -7.60
CA HIS A 141 -29.39 0.09 -8.77
C HIS A 141 -28.53 0.22 -10.04
N PRO A 142 -29.11 0.05 -11.25
CA PRO A 142 -28.34 -0.07 -12.51
C PRO A 142 -27.68 1.23 -13.00
N LYS A 143 -27.89 2.36 -12.32
CA LYS A 143 -27.25 3.66 -12.64
C LYS A 143 -26.11 4.02 -11.71
N ALA A 144 -25.82 3.18 -10.71
CA ALA A 144 -24.84 3.48 -9.67
C ALA A 144 -23.45 3.74 -10.26
N PHE A 145 -23.01 2.89 -11.19
CA PHE A 145 -21.73 3.08 -11.89
C PHE A 145 -21.62 4.44 -12.59
N GLU A 146 -22.59 4.78 -13.44
CA GLU A 146 -22.61 6.04 -14.20
C GLU A 146 -22.56 7.25 -13.25
N GLN A 147 -23.40 7.25 -12.21
CA GLN A 147 -23.49 8.37 -11.27
C GLN A 147 -22.23 8.51 -10.41
N ASN A 148 -21.63 7.41 -9.95
CA ASN A 148 -20.38 7.45 -9.19
C ASN A 148 -19.22 7.99 -10.04
N VAL A 149 -19.15 7.62 -11.32
CA VAL A 149 -18.15 8.15 -12.26
C VAL A 149 -18.34 9.65 -12.48
N GLU A 150 -19.58 10.13 -12.67
CA GLU A 150 -19.85 11.57 -12.81
C GLU A 150 -19.42 12.36 -11.56
N ILE A 151 -19.73 11.84 -10.36
CA ILE A 151 -19.30 12.44 -9.09
C ILE A 151 -17.78 12.42 -8.95
N GLU A 152 -17.12 11.33 -9.35
CA GLU A 152 -15.67 11.19 -9.34
C GLU A 152 -15.00 12.28 -10.19
N TYR A 153 -15.45 12.49 -11.44
CA TYR A 153 -14.91 13.53 -12.32
C TYR A 153 -15.20 14.94 -11.81
N TYR A 154 -16.40 15.18 -11.26
CA TYR A 154 -16.73 16.45 -10.63
C TYR A 154 -15.78 16.78 -9.47
N ARG A 155 -15.47 15.81 -8.60
CA ARG A 155 -14.62 16.00 -7.41
C ARG A 155 -13.12 16.07 -7.73
N ASN A 156 -12.67 15.51 -8.85
CA ASN A 156 -11.25 15.25 -9.12
C ASN A 156 -10.71 15.84 -10.42
N GLY A 157 -11.49 16.63 -11.16
CA GLY A 157 -11.10 17.20 -12.46
C GLY A 157 -9.70 17.82 -12.48
N GLU A 158 -9.36 18.67 -11.50
CA GLU A 158 -8.03 19.31 -11.44
C GLU A 158 -6.88 18.31 -11.21
N ARG A 159 -7.11 17.26 -10.41
CA ARG A 159 -6.10 16.20 -10.20
C ARG A 159 -5.89 15.39 -11.47
N TYR A 160 -6.95 15.14 -12.23
CA TYR A 160 -6.88 14.39 -13.49
C TYR A 160 -6.22 15.20 -14.60
N ASP A 161 -6.53 16.50 -14.71
CA ASP A 161 -5.78 17.43 -15.56
C ASP A 161 -4.28 17.33 -15.30
N PHE A 162 -3.90 17.38 -14.02
CA PHE A 162 -2.50 17.35 -13.59
C PHE A 162 -1.81 16.02 -13.88
N LEU A 163 -2.45 14.89 -13.58
CA LEU A 163 -1.89 13.56 -13.88
C LEU A 163 -1.79 13.32 -15.40
N LYS A 164 -2.76 13.82 -16.18
CA LYS A 164 -2.70 13.77 -17.64
C LYS A 164 -1.57 14.62 -18.19
N TRP A 165 -1.30 15.79 -17.60
CA TRP A 165 -0.11 16.60 -17.92
C TRP A 165 1.17 15.79 -17.68
N GLY A 166 1.29 15.13 -16.52
CA GLY A 166 2.44 14.27 -16.20
C GLY A 166 2.67 13.19 -17.27
N SER A 167 1.60 12.50 -17.67
CA SER A 167 1.66 11.46 -18.73
C SER A 167 2.06 11.94 -20.12
N LYS A 168 1.95 13.24 -20.39
CA LYS A 168 2.35 13.84 -21.66
C LYS A 168 3.71 14.53 -21.61
N SER A 169 4.18 14.88 -20.41
CA SER A 169 5.35 15.74 -20.20
C SER A 169 6.56 14.99 -19.66
N LEU A 170 6.35 13.83 -19.03
CA LEU A 170 7.39 13.01 -18.42
C LEU A 170 7.63 11.74 -19.24
N ASP A 171 8.87 11.49 -19.61
CA ASP A 171 9.27 10.24 -20.27
C ASP A 171 9.15 9.06 -19.30
N ASN A 172 8.90 7.86 -19.84
CA ASN A 172 8.70 6.62 -19.07
C ASN A 172 7.56 6.64 -18.03
N PHE A 173 6.78 7.72 -17.95
CA PHE A 173 5.63 7.84 -17.07
C PHE A 173 4.34 7.59 -17.84
N LYS A 174 3.57 6.58 -17.42
CA LYS A 174 2.25 6.28 -17.98
C LYS A 174 1.19 6.41 -16.91
N ALA A 175 0.06 7.03 -17.25
CA ALA A 175 -1.12 7.10 -16.40
C ALA A 175 -2.24 6.22 -17.00
N VAL A 176 -2.66 5.22 -16.25
CA VAL A 176 -3.89 4.45 -16.51
C VAL A 176 -5.06 5.27 -15.96
N PRO A 177 -6.03 5.65 -16.82
CA PRO A 177 -7.13 6.54 -16.49
C PRO A 177 -8.16 5.92 -15.53
N PRO A 178 -9.03 6.74 -14.93
CA PRO A 178 -10.13 6.27 -14.08
C PRO A 178 -11.01 5.24 -14.78
N GLY A 179 -11.66 4.38 -14.02
CA GLY A 179 -12.61 3.39 -14.56
C GLY A 179 -11.99 2.21 -15.32
N THR A 180 -10.65 2.09 -15.33
CA THR A 180 -9.94 0.97 -15.99
C THR A 180 -9.79 -0.23 -15.05
N GLY A 181 -9.48 0.00 -13.77
CA GLY A 181 -9.19 -1.03 -12.79
C GLY A 181 -8.35 -0.54 -11.62
N ILE A 182 -8.06 -1.45 -10.69
CA ILE A 182 -7.23 -1.22 -9.49
C ILE A 182 -5.76 -1.52 -9.82
N CYS A 183 -4.85 -0.70 -9.30
CA CYS A 183 -3.41 -0.71 -9.59
C CYS A 183 -2.79 -2.11 -9.57
N HIS A 184 -3.07 -2.90 -8.52
CA HIS A 184 -2.48 -4.24 -8.37
C HIS A 184 -3.03 -5.28 -9.33
N GLN A 185 -4.32 -5.19 -9.67
CA GLN A 185 -4.94 -6.10 -10.64
C GLN A 185 -4.50 -5.75 -12.07
N VAL A 186 -4.46 -4.45 -12.42
CA VAL A 186 -3.87 -3.99 -13.70
C VAL A 186 -2.39 -4.34 -13.78
N ASN A 187 -1.66 -4.29 -12.66
CA ASN A 187 -0.27 -4.72 -12.61
C ASN A 187 -0.13 -6.21 -12.91
N LEU A 188 -0.93 -7.05 -12.25
CA LEU A 188 -0.92 -8.50 -12.44
C LEU A 188 -1.34 -8.91 -13.85
N GLU A 189 -2.40 -8.31 -14.40
CA GLU A 189 -3.00 -8.68 -15.68
C GLU A 189 -2.27 -8.10 -16.90
N HIS A 190 -1.54 -6.98 -16.75
CA HIS A 190 -0.96 -6.28 -17.90
C HIS A 190 0.48 -5.80 -17.71
N ILE A 191 0.78 -5.02 -16.66
CA ILE A 191 2.05 -4.29 -16.56
C ILE A 191 3.23 -5.23 -16.29
N ALA A 192 3.07 -6.17 -15.37
CA ALA A 192 4.13 -7.08 -14.97
C ALA A 192 4.54 -8.01 -16.11
N GLN A 193 5.85 -8.26 -16.23
CA GLN A 193 6.43 -9.06 -17.32
C GLN A 193 7.12 -10.34 -16.83
N ALA A 194 7.23 -10.55 -15.51
CA ALA A 194 8.07 -11.59 -14.85
C ALA A 194 9.58 -11.46 -15.15
N VAL A 195 9.96 -11.27 -16.42
CA VAL A 195 11.31 -10.93 -16.89
C VAL A 195 11.19 -9.74 -17.82
N TRP A 196 11.85 -8.64 -17.48
CA TRP A 196 11.98 -7.48 -18.36
C TRP A 196 13.16 -7.65 -19.30
N SER A 197 13.09 -6.96 -20.43
CA SER A 197 14.26 -6.71 -21.26
C SER A 197 14.29 -5.28 -21.75
N SER A 198 15.48 -4.70 -21.86
CA SER A 198 15.68 -3.35 -22.36
C SER A 198 17.11 -3.17 -22.88
N VAL A 199 17.36 -2.10 -23.63
CA VAL A 199 18.70 -1.76 -24.11
C VAL A 199 19.51 -1.12 -22.98
N ASP A 200 20.73 -1.61 -22.76
CA ASP A 200 21.68 -1.07 -21.78
C ASP A 200 22.63 -0.01 -22.39
N GLY A 201 23.59 0.46 -21.58
CA GLY A 201 24.59 1.44 -22.03
C GLY A 201 25.57 0.95 -23.10
N SER A 202 25.70 -0.36 -23.35
CA SER A 202 26.51 -0.90 -24.45
C SER A 202 25.74 -1.00 -25.77
N GLY A 203 24.42 -0.78 -25.74
CA GLY A 203 23.53 -0.94 -26.88
C GLY A 203 23.00 -2.36 -27.06
N GLU A 204 23.27 -3.28 -26.13
CA GLU A 204 22.74 -4.63 -26.15
C GLU A 204 21.42 -4.72 -25.37
N THR A 205 20.52 -5.61 -25.80
CA THR A 205 19.31 -5.91 -25.02
C THR A 205 19.68 -6.82 -23.85
N VAL A 206 19.49 -6.34 -22.62
CA VAL A 206 19.69 -7.11 -21.39
C VAL A 206 18.34 -7.62 -20.85
N ALA A 207 18.28 -8.89 -20.44
CA ALA A 207 17.15 -9.49 -19.73
C ALA A 207 17.46 -9.60 -18.23
N TYR A 208 16.46 -9.30 -17.40
CA TYR A 208 16.57 -9.29 -15.94
C TYR A 208 15.21 -9.56 -15.27
N PRO A 209 15.17 -10.02 -14.00
CA PRO A 209 13.91 -10.28 -13.31
C PRO A 209 13.09 -8.99 -13.22
N ASP A 210 11.77 -9.12 -13.38
CA ASP A 210 10.87 -8.03 -13.03
C ASP A 210 10.89 -7.83 -11.51
N THR A 211 11.10 -6.59 -11.11
CA THR A 211 11.05 -6.17 -9.71
C THR A 211 10.39 -4.80 -9.59
N CYS A 212 9.60 -4.59 -8.54
CA CYS A 212 8.72 -3.44 -8.44
C CYS A 212 8.67 -2.87 -7.04
N VAL A 213 8.97 -1.59 -6.88
CA VAL A 213 8.52 -0.85 -5.69
C VAL A 213 7.26 -0.07 -6.05
N GLY A 214 6.34 0.06 -5.12
CA GLY A 214 5.13 0.85 -5.36
C GLY A 214 4.72 1.70 -4.18
N THR A 215 4.06 2.82 -4.44
CA THR A 215 3.57 3.73 -3.39
C THR A 215 2.23 3.28 -2.81
N ASP A 216 2.05 1.96 -2.73
CA ASP A 216 0.96 1.25 -2.07
C ASP A 216 1.51 -0.03 -1.42
N SER A 217 1.06 -0.33 -0.20
CA SER A 217 1.57 -1.47 0.58
C SER A 217 1.31 -2.82 -0.09
N HIS A 218 0.20 -2.99 -0.81
CA HIS A 218 -0.19 -4.27 -1.42
C HIS A 218 0.42 -4.47 -2.80
N THR A 219 1.41 -3.65 -3.18
CA THR A 219 2.30 -3.93 -4.34
C THR A 219 2.87 -5.34 -4.25
N THR A 220 2.95 -5.90 -3.04
CA THR A 220 3.30 -7.29 -2.76
C THR A 220 2.43 -8.33 -3.47
N MET A 221 1.24 -7.98 -3.93
CA MET A 221 0.38 -8.88 -4.72
C MET A 221 1.09 -9.46 -5.95
N ILE A 222 2.00 -8.70 -6.55
CA ILE A 222 2.70 -9.13 -7.77
C ILE A 222 3.71 -10.27 -7.54
N ASN A 223 4.10 -10.51 -6.29
CA ASN A 223 5.00 -11.62 -5.97
C ASN A 223 4.37 -12.99 -6.24
N GLY A 224 3.04 -13.09 -6.38
CA GLY A 224 2.36 -14.29 -6.87
C GLY A 224 2.72 -14.69 -8.31
N LEU A 225 3.26 -13.75 -9.10
CA LEU A 225 3.76 -13.94 -10.47
C LEU A 225 5.28 -14.13 -10.52
N GLY A 226 5.95 -14.30 -9.38
CA GLY A 226 7.42 -14.38 -9.30
C GLY A 226 8.15 -13.06 -9.52
N VAL A 227 7.45 -11.94 -9.34
CA VAL A 227 8.00 -10.58 -9.44
C VAL A 227 8.28 -10.06 -8.04
N LEU A 228 9.54 -9.78 -7.70
CA LEU A 228 9.87 -9.31 -6.36
C LEU A 228 9.41 -7.86 -6.21
N GLY A 229 8.40 -7.62 -5.38
CA GLY A 229 7.89 -6.27 -5.17
C GLY A 229 7.20 -6.00 -3.85
N TRP A 230 7.23 -4.73 -3.42
CA TRP A 230 6.70 -4.32 -2.12
C TRP A 230 6.37 -2.83 -2.09
N GLY A 231 5.65 -2.42 -1.03
CA GLY A 231 5.28 -1.03 -0.80
C GLY A 231 6.42 -0.19 -0.22
N VAL A 232 6.60 1.01 -0.75
CA VAL A 232 7.57 2.03 -0.30
C VAL A 232 6.90 3.39 -0.15
N GLY A 233 7.59 4.35 0.48
CA GLY A 233 7.15 5.74 0.55
C GLY A 233 7.23 6.46 -0.81
N GLY A 234 6.47 7.56 -0.96
CA GLY A 234 6.55 8.41 -2.16
C GLY A 234 7.97 8.88 -2.47
N ILE A 235 8.70 9.33 -1.45
CA ILE A 235 10.09 9.80 -1.58
C ILE A 235 11.05 8.69 -2.03
N GLU A 236 10.94 7.49 -1.42
CA GLU A 236 11.74 6.32 -1.85
C GLU A 236 11.40 5.93 -3.30
N ALA A 237 10.12 5.99 -3.69
CA ALA A 237 9.69 5.74 -5.05
C ALA A 237 10.22 6.79 -6.04
N GLU A 238 10.11 8.08 -5.75
CA GLU A 238 10.64 9.19 -6.56
C GLU A 238 12.15 9.06 -6.75
N ALA A 239 12.88 8.72 -5.67
CA ALA A 239 14.32 8.48 -5.75
C ALA A 239 14.65 7.30 -6.66
N ALA A 240 13.89 6.19 -6.55
CA ALA A 240 14.02 5.04 -7.45
C ALA A 240 13.70 5.41 -8.91
N MET A 241 12.67 6.23 -9.15
CA MET A 241 12.37 6.77 -10.48
C MET A 241 13.56 7.52 -11.06
N LEU A 242 14.31 8.25 -10.24
CA LEU A 242 15.49 9.02 -10.64
C LEU A 242 16.80 8.24 -10.52
N GLY A 243 16.72 6.90 -10.46
CA GLY A 243 17.87 5.98 -10.53
C GLY A 243 18.65 5.81 -9.22
N GLN A 244 18.17 6.36 -8.10
CA GLN A 244 18.76 6.09 -6.79
C GLN A 244 18.38 4.68 -6.32
N PRO A 245 19.31 3.96 -5.68
CA PRO A 245 18.98 2.70 -5.04
C PRO A 245 18.08 2.91 -3.80
N VAL A 246 17.31 1.87 -3.50
CA VAL A 246 16.59 1.70 -2.24
C VAL A 246 17.48 0.91 -1.28
N SER A 247 17.73 1.48 -0.11
CA SER A 247 18.51 0.83 0.95
C SER A 247 17.67 -0.21 1.68
N MET A 248 18.23 -1.39 1.89
CA MET A 248 17.59 -2.45 2.69
C MET A 248 18.62 -3.37 3.34
N LEU A 249 18.27 -3.95 4.49
CA LEU A 249 19.03 -5.07 5.04
C LEU A 249 18.87 -6.30 4.15
N ILE A 250 19.91 -7.13 4.07
CA ILE A 250 19.78 -8.48 3.54
C ILE A 250 18.69 -9.19 4.36
N PRO A 251 17.54 -9.56 3.75
CA PRO A 251 16.38 -9.97 4.51
C PRO A 251 16.56 -11.39 5.06
N GLU A 252 16.01 -11.62 6.25
CA GLU A 252 15.68 -12.96 6.69
C GLU A 252 14.50 -13.49 5.87
N VAL A 253 14.50 -14.79 5.55
CA VAL A 253 13.47 -15.42 4.71
C VAL A 253 12.82 -16.56 5.47
N VAL A 254 11.50 -16.46 5.69
CA VAL A 254 10.70 -17.51 6.31
C VAL A 254 10.05 -18.36 5.21
N GLY A 255 10.41 -19.63 5.14
CA GLY A 255 9.79 -20.58 4.21
C GLY A 255 8.42 -21.03 4.74
N PHE A 256 7.36 -20.85 3.96
CA PHE A 256 6.03 -21.37 4.30
C PHE A 256 5.64 -22.52 3.37
N LYS A 257 5.77 -23.75 3.90
CA LYS A 257 5.54 -24.99 3.17
C LYS A 257 4.06 -25.34 3.10
N PHE A 258 3.54 -25.53 1.90
CA PHE A 258 2.19 -26.05 1.68
C PHE A 258 2.20 -27.50 1.22
N THR A 259 1.31 -28.29 1.80
CA THR A 259 1.02 -29.68 1.44
C THR A 259 -0.49 -29.88 1.28
N GLY A 260 -0.90 -31.00 0.68
CA GLY A 260 -2.32 -31.29 0.45
C GLY A 260 -2.98 -30.35 -0.56
N ALA A 261 -4.31 -30.25 -0.51
CA ALA A 261 -5.13 -29.38 -1.34
C ALA A 261 -6.34 -28.88 -0.54
N LEU A 262 -6.90 -27.73 -0.92
CA LEU A 262 -8.09 -27.17 -0.28
C LEU A 262 -9.31 -28.10 -0.44
N LYS A 263 -10.17 -28.14 0.58
CA LYS A 263 -11.41 -28.91 0.59
C LYS A 263 -12.50 -28.27 -0.28
N GLU A 264 -13.54 -29.05 -0.56
CA GLU A 264 -14.76 -28.60 -1.22
C GLU A 264 -15.33 -27.34 -0.56
N GLY A 265 -15.63 -26.31 -1.36
CA GLY A 265 -16.25 -25.07 -0.88
C GLY A 265 -15.31 -24.14 -0.10
N VAL A 266 -14.05 -24.49 0.12
CA VAL A 266 -13.04 -23.62 0.75
C VAL A 266 -12.38 -22.73 -0.31
N THR A 267 -12.25 -21.45 -0.02
CA THR A 267 -11.79 -20.44 -0.96
C THR A 267 -10.34 -20.02 -0.74
N ALA A 268 -9.76 -19.35 -1.73
CA ALA A 268 -8.46 -18.68 -1.58
C ALA A 268 -8.46 -17.63 -0.46
N THR A 269 -9.61 -17.00 -0.20
CA THR A 269 -9.76 -16.05 0.90
C THR A 269 -9.60 -16.74 2.25
N ASP A 270 -10.19 -17.92 2.43
CA ASP A 270 -10.05 -18.70 3.67
C ASP A 270 -8.59 -19.11 3.92
N LEU A 271 -7.90 -19.49 2.84
CA LEU A 271 -6.47 -19.81 2.88
C LEU A 271 -5.63 -18.60 3.29
N VAL A 272 -5.83 -17.43 2.69
CA VAL A 272 -5.02 -16.25 3.04
C VAL A 272 -5.33 -15.74 4.45
N LEU A 273 -6.58 -15.82 4.93
CA LEU A 273 -6.91 -15.46 6.32
C LEU A 273 -6.23 -16.42 7.31
N THR A 274 -6.18 -17.72 6.98
CA THR A 274 -5.46 -18.72 7.78
C THR A 274 -3.96 -18.44 7.78
N ALA A 275 -3.37 -18.22 6.61
CA ALA A 275 -1.96 -17.88 6.48
C ALA A 275 -1.60 -16.59 7.23
N THR A 276 -2.46 -15.56 7.16
CA THR A 276 -2.27 -14.28 7.86
C THR A 276 -2.23 -14.46 9.37
N GLN A 277 -3.17 -15.23 9.94
CA GLN A 277 -3.19 -15.57 11.36
C GLN A 277 -1.90 -16.29 11.79
N MET A 278 -1.49 -17.32 11.03
CA MET A 278 -0.32 -18.13 11.35
C MET A 278 1.00 -17.33 11.23
N LEU A 279 1.17 -16.56 10.15
CA LEU A 279 2.37 -15.74 9.93
C LEU A 279 2.48 -14.59 10.93
N ARG A 280 1.34 -14.00 11.33
CA ARG A 280 1.33 -12.99 12.39
C ARG A 280 1.76 -13.58 13.73
N ALA A 281 1.29 -14.79 14.06
CA ALA A 281 1.72 -15.50 15.27
C ALA A 281 3.20 -15.92 15.21
N LYS A 282 3.71 -16.25 14.01
CA LYS A 282 5.13 -16.57 13.78
C LYS A 282 6.06 -15.37 13.94
N GLY A 283 5.57 -14.15 13.70
CA GLY A 283 6.36 -12.92 13.83
C GLY A 283 7.30 -12.71 12.63
N VAL A 284 6.73 -12.32 11.49
CA VAL A 284 7.48 -12.13 10.22
C VAL A 284 7.70 -10.66 9.85
N VAL A 285 7.58 -9.74 10.81
CA VAL A 285 7.72 -8.30 10.56
C VAL A 285 9.10 -7.97 10.01
N GLY A 286 9.16 -7.29 8.86
CA GLY A 286 10.41 -6.89 8.20
C GLY A 286 11.16 -8.03 7.50
N ARG A 287 10.64 -9.27 7.56
CA ARG A 287 11.19 -10.45 6.89
C ARG A 287 10.53 -10.68 5.54
N PHE A 288 11.15 -11.49 4.71
CA PHE A 288 10.49 -12.07 3.53
C PHE A 288 9.77 -13.36 3.94
N VAL A 289 8.64 -13.63 3.30
CA VAL A 289 7.99 -14.94 3.32
C VAL A 289 8.12 -15.53 1.93
N GLU A 290 8.54 -16.78 1.81
CA GLU A 290 8.60 -17.49 0.52
C GLU A 290 7.77 -18.78 0.62
N TYR A 291 6.77 -18.90 -0.24
CA TYR A 291 5.89 -20.06 -0.28
C TYR A 291 6.53 -21.18 -1.10
N PHE A 292 6.51 -22.40 -0.58
CA PHE A 292 7.10 -23.57 -1.25
C PHE A 292 6.33 -24.86 -0.93
N GLY A 293 6.75 -25.97 -1.53
CA GLY A 293 6.21 -27.30 -1.26
C GLY A 293 5.17 -27.79 -2.28
N PRO A 294 4.79 -29.08 -2.21
CA PRO A 294 3.99 -29.74 -3.23
C PRO A 294 2.56 -29.19 -3.37
N GLY A 295 2.01 -28.60 -2.30
CA GLY A 295 0.67 -28.00 -2.31
C GLY A 295 0.52 -26.83 -3.28
N LEU A 296 1.63 -26.18 -3.68
CA LEU A 296 1.59 -25.05 -4.63
C LEU A 296 1.05 -25.41 -6.01
N SER A 297 1.19 -26.67 -6.42
CA SER A 297 0.69 -27.17 -7.71
C SER A 297 -0.85 -27.13 -7.79
N SER A 298 -1.52 -27.19 -6.63
CA SER A 298 -2.99 -27.12 -6.52
C SER A 298 -3.54 -25.69 -6.59
N LEU A 299 -2.68 -24.68 -6.43
CA LEU A 299 -3.08 -23.27 -6.40
C LEU A 299 -2.99 -22.64 -7.78
N SER A 300 -4.04 -21.93 -8.19
CA SER A 300 -3.99 -21.07 -9.37
C SER A 300 -3.11 -19.85 -9.11
N LEU A 301 -2.70 -19.14 -10.16
CA LEU A 301 -1.93 -17.91 -9.96
C LEU A 301 -2.71 -16.83 -9.20
N ALA A 302 -4.04 -16.78 -9.38
CA ALA A 302 -4.87 -15.83 -8.65
C ALA A 302 -4.92 -16.14 -7.15
N ASP A 303 -4.85 -17.41 -6.75
CA ASP A 303 -4.76 -17.82 -5.34
C ASP A 303 -3.42 -17.38 -4.73
N ARG A 304 -2.33 -17.53 -5.49
CA ARG A 304 -0.99 -17.05 -5.08
C ARG A 304 -0.95 -15.54 -4.93
N ALA A 305 -1.56 -14.80 -5.86
CA ALA A 305 -1.66 -13.35 -5.78
C ALA A 305 -2.51 -12.91 -4.57
N THR A 306 -3.57 -13.65 -4.24
CA THR A 306 -4.40 -13.42 -3.03
C THR A 306 -3.54 -13.54 -1.76
N LEU A 307 -2.73 -14.59 -1.66
CA LEU A 307 -1.77 -14.79 -0.57
C LEU A 307 -0.72 -13.68 -0.48
N ALA A 308 -0.06 -13.38 -1.59
CA ALA A 308 0.99 -12.38 -1.67
C ALA A 308 0.49 -10.95 -1.39
N ASN A 309 -0.77 -10.66 -1.71
CA ASN A 309 -1.41 -9.37 -1.45
C ASN A 309 -1.39 -9.03 0.04
N MET A 310 -1.72 -9.98 0.92
CA MET A 310 -1.87 -9.75 2.37
C MET A 310 -0.55 -9.70 3.15
N ALA A 311 0.60 -9.64 2.47
CA ALA A 311 1.91 -9.53 3.12
C ALA A 311 2.03 -8.39 4.15
N PRO A 312 1.53 -7.17 3.86
CA PRO A 312 1.54 -6.09 4.84
C PRO A 312 0.73 -6.41 6.10
N GLU A 313 -0.34 -7.20 5.98
CA GLU A 313 -1.24 -7.52 7.09
C GLU A 313 -0.63 -8.51 8.08
N TYR A 314 0.16 -9.49 7.61
CA TYR A 314 0.97 -10.33 8.50
C TYR A 314 2.34 -9.73 8.84
N GLY A 315 2.73 -8.64 8.17
CA GLY A 315 3.88 -7.78 8.50
C GLY A 315 5.15 -8.04 7.68
N ALA A 316 5.13 -9.01 6.77
CA ALA A 316 6.27 -9.29 5.91
C ALA A 316 6.48 -8.17 4.88
N THR A 317 7.71 -8.00 4.43
CA THR A 317 8.02 -7.11 3.31
C THR A 317 7.42 -7.63 2.00
N CYS A 318 7.39 -8.96 1.82
CA CYS A 318 6.74 -9.61 0.68
C CYS A 318 6.32 -11.06 1.00
N GLY A 319 5.42 -11.62 0.20
CA GLY A 319 5.10 -13.05 0.14
C GLY A 319 5.38 -13.61 -1.25
N PHE A 320 6.50 -14.32 -1.42
CA PHE A 320 7.09 -14.65 -2.72
C PHE A 320 6.77 -16.08 -3.19
N PHE A 321 6.54 -16.23 -4.50
CA PHE A 321 6.39 -17.52 -5.18
C PHE A 321 7.41 -17.61 -6.32
N GLY A 322 8.07 -18.77 -6.47
CA GLY A 322 8.91 -19.03 -7.65
C GLY A 322 8.09 -19.15 -8.95
N VAL A 323 8.76 -19.07 -10.09
CA VAL A 323 8.14 -19.18 -11.42
C VAL A 323 7.92 -20.65 -11.79
N ASP A 324 6.77 -20.96 -12.38
CA ASP A 324 6.39 -22.30 -12.82
C ASP A 324 5.36 -22.29 -13.97
N ASP A 325 4.81 -23.45 -14.32
CA ASP A 325 3.81 -23.57 -15.39
C ASP A 325 2.53 -22.77 -15.11
N LYS A 326 2.07 -22.66 -13.86
CA LYS A 326 0.92 -21.81 -13.49
C LYS A 326 1.18 -20.34 -13.78
N THR A 327 2.44 -19.93 -13.65
CA THR A 327 2.90 -18.58 -14.03
C THR A 327 2.73 -18.37 -15.54
N LEU A 328 3.24 -19.28 -16.35
CA LEU A 328 3.15 -19.18 -17.81
C LEU A 328 1.71 -19.31 -18.32
N ASP A 329 0.90 -20.17 -17.69
CA ASP A 329 -0.53 -20.34 -17.99
C ASP A 329 -1.28 -19.02 -17.80
N TYR A 330 -1.04 -18.34 -16.68
CA TYR A 330 -1.66 -17.04 -16.43
C TYR A 330 -1.17 -15.98 -17.40
N MET A 331 0.14 -15.92 -17.70
CA MET A 331 0.68 -14.97 -18.69
C MET A 331 0.06 -15.21 -20.07
N ARG A 332 -0.12 -16.47 -20.48
CA ARG A 332 -0.85 -16.84 -21.69
C ARG A 332 -2.31 -16.41 -21.62
N LEU A 333 -3.02 -16.68 -20.54
CA LEU A 333 -4.42 -16.27 -20.38
C LEU A 333 -4.58 -14.75 -20.49
N THR A 334 -3.67 -13.99 -19.90
CA THR A 334 -3.75 -12.53 -19.82
C THR A 334 -3.14 -11.78 -21.02
N GLY A 335 -2.91 -12.49 -22.12
CA GLY A 335 -2.55 -11.85 -23.38
C GLY A 335 -1.07 -11.46 -23.52
N ARG A 336 -0.17 -11.94 -22.65
CA ARG A 336 1.27 -11.75 -22.87
C ARG A 336 1.70 -12.44 -24.17
N SER A 337 2.71 -11.86 -24.83
CA SER A 337 3.21 -12.37 -26.11
C SER A 337 3.98 -13.68 -25.94
N ASP A 338 3.92 -14.56 -26.94
CA ASP A 338 4.65 -15.83 -26.93
C ASP A 338 6.17 -15.62 -26.80
N GLU A 339 6.69 -14.52 -27.36
CA GLU A 339 8.09 -14.14 -27.22
C GLU A 339 8.46 -13.84 -25.75
N ASN A 340 7.61 -13.06 -25.06
CA ASN A 340 7.83 -12.75 -23.65
C ASN A 340 7.73 -14.02 -22.78
N ILE A 341 6.75 -14.88 -23.03
CA ILE A 341 6.57 -16.15 -22.32
C ILE A 341 7.80 -17.05 -22.52
N ALA A 342 8.30 -17.18 -23.75
CA ALA A 342 9.50 -17.96 -24.04
C ALA A 342 10.75 -17.39 -23.35
N LEU A 343 10.89 -16.05 -23.30
CA LEU A 343 11.97 -15.40 -22.56
C LEU A 343 11.89 -15.70 -21.07
N VAL A 344 10.70 -15.59 -20.47
CA VAL A 344 10.49 -15.84 -19.04
C VAL A 344 10.85 -17.26 -18.67
N GLU A 345 10.39 -18.24 -19.45
CA GLU A 345 10.71 -19.66 -19.22
C GLU A 345 12.22 -19.92 -19.31
N ALA A 346 12.85 -19.49 -20.41
CA ALA A 346 14.28 -19.71 -20.63
C ALA A 346 15.15 -19.02 -19.58
N TYR A 347 14.83 -17.77 -19.24
CA TYR A 347 15.55 -16.98 -18.24
C TYR A 347 15.39 -17.57 -16.83
N ALA A 348 14.15 -17.89 -16.42
CA ALA A 348 13.90 -18.43 -15.10
C ALA A 348 14.61 -19.78 -14.89
N LYS A 349 14.63 -20.64 -15.92
CA LYS A 349 15.41 -21.89 -15.88
C LYS A 349 16.91 -21.65 -15.79
N ALA A 350 17.45 -20.73 -16.61
CA ALA A 350 18.87 -20.41 -16.64
C ALA A 350 19.40 -19.76 -15.35
N GLN A 351 18.54 -19.08 -14.59
CA GLN A 351 18.89 -18.44 -13.31
C GLN A 351 18.52 -19.29 -12.08
N GLY A 352 17.99 -20.50 -12.26
CA GLY A 352 17.50 -21.30 -11.14
C GLY A 352 16.37 -20.63 -10.36
N LEU A 353 15.53 -19.84 -11.06
CA LEU A 353 14.30 -19.19 -10.57
C LEU A 353 13.02 -20.01 -10.84
N TRP A 354 13.18 -21.12 -11.56
CA TRP A 354 12.10 -22.05 -11.89
C TRP A 354 11.86 -23.06 -10.76
N ILE A 355 10.60 -23.29 -10.39
CA ILE A 355 10.22 -24.32 -9.41
C ILE A 355 10.36 -25.70 -10.08
N VAL A 356 11.24 -26.53 -9.53
CA VAL A 356 11.45 -27.91 -9.98
C VAL A 356 10.90 -28.87 -8.94
N GLU A 357 9.94 -29.71 -9.34
CA GLU A 357 9.39 -30.74 -8.46
C GLU A 357 10.49 -31.70 -7.98
N GLY A 358 10.52 -31.98 -6.68
CA GLY A 358 11.52 -32.86 -6.06
C GLY A 358 12.92 -32.25 -5.92
N ALA A 359 13.13 -30.97 -6.30
CA ALA A 359 14.36 -30.27 -5.97
C ALA A 359 14.52 -30.09 -4.45
N ALA A 360 15.75 -29.93 -4.00
CA ALA A 360 16.02 -29.66 -2.59
C ALA A 360 15.42 -28.31 -2.17
N ASP A 361 14.75 -28.30 -1.02
CA ASP A 361 14.18 -27.08 -0.44
C ASP A 361 15.30 -26.02 -0.24
N PRO A 362 15.04 -24.73 -0.53
CA PRO A 362 15.96 -23.65 -0.20
C PRO A 362 16.34 -23.64 1.29
N VAL A 363 17.48 -23.03 1.61
CA VAL A 363 17.83 -22.70 2.99
C VAL A 363 17.05 -21.47 3.40
N PHE A 364 16.19 -21.60 4.41
CA PHE A 364 15.42 -20.51 4.99
C PHE A 364 15.98 -20.16 6.38
N THR A 365 15.75 -18.93 6.83
CA THR A 365 16.02 -18.52 8.22
C THR A 365 15.17 -19.32 9.20
N ASP A 366 13.91 -19.52 8.85
CA ASP A 366 12.93 -20.26 9.64
C ASP A 366 11.88 -20.86 8.71
N THR A 367 11.09 -21.80 9.20
CA THR A 367 10.04 -22.47 8.43
C THR A 367 8.72 -22.53 9.18
N LEU A 368 7.64 -22.62 8.40
CA LEU A 368 6.27 -22.87 8.83
C LEU A 368 5.63 -23.84 7.84
N GLU A 369 4.69 -24.67 8.28
CA GLU A 369 4.00 -25.63 7.40
C GLU A 369 2.49 -25.55 7.57
N LEU A 370 1.75 -25.75 6.48
CA LEU A 370 0.29 -25.84 6.46
C LEU A 370 -0.17 -26.94 5.50
N ASP A 371 -0.92 -27.90 6.01
CA ASP A 371 -1.75 -28.79 5.19
C ASP A 371 -3.00 -28.03 4.75
N LEU A 372 -3.12 -27.79 3.45
CA LEU A 372 -4.25 -27.08 2.84
C LEU A 372 -5.60 -27.77 3.13
N GLY A 373 -5.59 -29.08 3.39
CA GLY A 373 -6.80 -29.82 3.78
C GLY A 373 -7.36 -29.44 5.16
N THR A 374 -6.60 -28.71 5.98
CA THR A 374 -7.03 -28.26 7.31
C THR A 374 -7.73 -26.90 7.30
N VAL A 375 -7.65 -26.17 6.18
CA VAL A 375 -8.31 -24.87 6.02
C VAL A 375 -9.83 -25.04 6.01
N VAL A 376 -10.53 -24.16 6.72
CA VAL A 376 -11.99 -24.14 6.81
C VAL A 376 -12.53 -22.75 6.48
N PRO A 377 -13.79 -22.62 6.02
CA PRO A 377 -14.43 -21.33 5.77
C PRO A 377 -14.32 -20.41 7.00
N SER A 378 -13.95 -19.16 6.77
CA SER A 378 -13.67 -18.22 7.86
C SER A 378 -13.86 -16.77 7.48
N LEU A 379 -14.06 -15.94 8.50
CA LEU A 379 -14.00 -14.48 8.43
C LEU A 379 -12.77 -14.00 9.22
N ALA A 380 -12.37 -12.74 9.05
CA ALA A 380 -11.46 -12.10 9.99
C ALA A 380 -12.01 -10.77 10.49
N GLY A 381 -12.07 -10.57 11.81
CA GLY A 381 -12.70 -9.40 12.42
C GLY A 381 -12.96 -9.55 13.92
N PRO A 382 -13.60 -8.54 14.54
CA PRO A 382 -14.22 -7.38 13.90
C PRO A 382 -13.27 -6.18 13.68
N LYS A 383 -11.99 -6.25 14.10
CA LYS A 383 -11.10 -5.08 14.10
C LYS A 383 -9.73 -5.25 13.45
N ARG A 384 -9.26 -6.47 13.22
CA ARG A 384 -7.92 -6.71 12.66
C ARG A 384 -7.92 -7.86 11.64
N PRO A 385 -7.04 -7.82 10.62
CA PRO A 385 -7.01 -8.86 9.57
C PRO A 385 -6.55 -10.23 10.05
N GLN A 386 -5.73 -10.29 11.11
CA GLN A 386 -5.25 -11.54 11.69
C GLN A 386 -6.24 -12.19 12.67
N ASP A 387 -7.34 -11.50 13.02
CA ASP A 387 -8.36 -12.01 13.95
C ASP A 387 -9.31 -12.96 13.21
N ARG A 388 -8.75 -14.05 12.66
CA ARG A 388 -9.51 -15.07 11.94
C ARG A 388 -10.44 -15.82 12.90
N VAL A 389 -11.69 -15.94 12.49
CA VAL A 389 -12.76 -16.69 13.16
C VAL A 389 -13.34 -17.71 12.18
N SER A 390 -13.49 -18.96 12.61
CA SER A 390 -14.11 -19.98 11.77
C SER A 390 -15.59 -19.64 11.54
N LEU A 391 -16.14 -19.94 10.36
CA LEU A 391 -17.50 -19.50 9.99
C LEU A 391 -18.59 -19.87 11.03
N PRO A 392 -18.59 -21.07 11.64
CA PRO A 392 -19.55 -21.42 12.70
C PRO A 392 -19.44 -20.60 13.99
N ASP A 393 -18.32 -19.92 14.24
CA ASP A 393 -18.06 -19.25 15.53
C ASP A 393 -18.22 -17.72 15.45
N VAL A 394 -18.62 -17.18 14.30
CA VAL A 394 -18.64 -15.72 14.06
C VAL A 394 -19.61 -15.00 15.00
N ASP A 395 -20.80 -15.56 15.20
CA ASP A 395 -21.82 -15.02 16.08
C ASP A 395 -21.41 -15.11 17.54
N ASP A 396 -20.90 -16.25 17.99
CA ASP A 396 -20.37 -16.42 19.35
C ASP A 396 -19.28 -15.38 19.66
N VAL A 397 -18.33 -15.17 18.74
CA VAL A 397 -17.28 -14.16 18.91
C VAL A 397 -17.86 -12.75 18.97
N PHE A 398 -18.77 -12.39 18.05
CA PHE A 398 -19.36 -11.06 18.05
C PHE A 398 -20.21 -10.80 19.31
N ASN A 399 -21.03 -11.77 19.70
CA ASN A 399 -21.88 -11.70 20.89
C ASN A 399 -21.03 -11.56 22.17
N ALA A 400 -19.89 -12.25 22.25
CA ALA A 400 -18.93 -12.07 23.33
C ALA A 400 -18.27 -10.68 23.29
N ASP A 401 -17.92 -10.18 22.11
CA ASP A 401 -17.32 -8.85 21.91
C ASP A 401 -18.24 -7.71 22.33
N MET A 402 -19.57 -7.86 22.21
CA MET A 402 -20.53 -6.87 22.71
C MET A 402 -20.33 -6.60 24.21
N VAL A 403 -20.09 -7.66 24.99
CA VAL A 403 -19.84 -7.56 26.43
C VAL A 403 -18.39 -7.16 26.71
N ASN A 404 -17.43 -7.84 26.10
CA ASN A 404 -16.01 -7.74 26.47
C ASN A 404 -15.31 -6.53 25.85
N THR A 405 -15.61 -6.26 24.58
CA THR A 405 -14.94 -5.26 23.76
C THR A 405 -15.72 -3.94 23.74
N TYR A 406 -17.04 -4.01 23.49
CA TYR A 406 -17.89 -2.82 23.37
C TYR A 406 -18.57 -2.41 24.69
N LYS A 407 -18.56 -3.29 25.71
CA LYS A 407 -19.08 -3.04 27.06
C LYS A 407 -20.54 -2.56 27.06
N LYS A 408 -21.37 -3.15 26.20
CA LYS A 408 -22.80 -2.81 26.08
C LYS A 408 -23.65 -4.06 25.83
N ALA A 409 -24.91 -4.00 26.26
CA ALA A 409 -25.92 -4.95 25.83
C ALA A 409 -26.33 -4.66 24.37
N GLN A 410 -26.76 -5.69 23.66
CA GLN A 410 -27.34 -5.53 22.33
C GLN A 410 -28.65 -4.77 22.39
N THR A 411 -28.83 -3.88 21.42
CA THR A 411 -29.95 -2.97 21.31
C THR A 411 -30.41 -2.89 19.86
N ARG A 412 -31.70 -2.56 19.67
CA ARG A 412 -32.32 -2.42 18.36
C ARG A 412 -33.29 -1.25 18.40
N VAL A 413 -33.29 -0.42 17.35
CA VAL A 413 -34.01 0.85 17.31
C VAL A 413 -34.72 1.03 15.97
N PRO A 414 -35.92 1.65 15.94
CA PRO A 414 -36.61 1.96 14.70
C PRO A 414 -35.79 2.92 13.83
N VAL A 415 -35.85 2.74 12.51
CA VAL A 415 -35.25 3.66 11.55
C VAL A 415 -36.30 4.68 11.10
N GLU A 416 -35.98 5.97 11.25
CA GLU A 416 -36.93 7.06 10.97
C GLU A 416 -37.45 7.00 9.52
N GLY A 417 -38.78 7.01 9.36
CA GLY A 417 -39.43 6.97 8.05
C GLY A 417 -39.33 5.63 7.32
N LYS A 418 -38.92 4.54 8.01
CA LYS A 418 -38.85 3.18 7.47
C LYS A 418 -39.74 2.23 8.28
N ASP A 419 -40.11 1.10 7.68
CA ASP A 419 -40.90 0.02 8.27
C ASP A 419 -40.04 -1.09 8.89
N PHE A 420 -38.76 -0.79 9.11
CA PHE A 420 -37.79 -1.65 9.77
C PHE A 420 -36.98 -0.88 10.81
N ASP A 421 -36.21 -1.63 11.56
CA ASP A 421 -35.37 -1.27 12.69
C ASP A 421 -33.99 -1.93 12.52
N ILE A 422 -33.00 -1.35 13.19
CA ILE A 422 -31.60 -1.75 13.10
C ILE A 422 -31.00 -1.91 14.49
N GLY A 423 -30.12 -2.89 14.66
CA GLY A 423 -29.48 -3.21 15.92
C GLY A 423 -27.99 -3.48 15.82
N ASP A 424 -27.41 -3.79 16.97
CA ASP A 424 -26.02 -4.22 17.08
C ASP A 424 -25.78 -5.52 16.27
N GLY A 425 -24.74 -5.51 15.44
CA GLY A 425 -24.36 -6.65 14.59
C GLY A 425 -25.12 -6.78 13.28
N ASP A 426 -26.07 -5.89 12.98
CA ASP A 426 -26.66 -5.83 11.65
C ASP A 426 -25.62 -5.43 10.61
N VAL A 427 -25.58 -6.19 9.50
CA VAL A 427 -24.67 -5.95 8.37
C VAL A 427 -25.24 -4.78 7.56
N THR A 428 -24.63 -3.62 7.69
CA THR A 428 -25.04 -2.39 6.99
C THR A 428 -24.28 -2.15 5.70
N ILE A 429 -23.12 -2.79 5.53
CA ILE A 429 -22.32 -2.75 4.31
C ILE A 429 -21.91 -4.17 3.95
N ALA A 430 -22.20 -4.57 2.71
CA ALA A 430 -21.74 -5.81 2.11
C ALA A 430 -21.08 -5.51 0.76
N ALA A 431 -19.75 -5.54 0.69
CA ALA A 431 -19.02 -5.07 -0.49
C ALA A 431 -18.09 -6.13 -1.08
N ILE A 432 -18.36 -6.52 -2.33
CA ILE A 432 -17.37 -7.22 -3.16
C ILE A 432 -16.45 -6.14 -3.73
N THR A 433 -15.26 -6.04 -3.16
CA THR A 433 -14.28 -4.99 -3.39
C THR A 433 -12.87 -5.56 -3.31
N SER A 434 -11.86 -4.71 -3.56
CA SER A 434 -10.43 -4.99 -3.40
C SER A 434 -9.81 -5.89 -4.46
N CYS A 435 -8.66 -5.45 -4.98
CA CYS A 435 -7.77 -6.27 -5.79
C CYS A 435 -7.42 -7.63 -5.18
N THR A 436 -7.44 -7.77 -3.83
CA THR A 436 -7.16 -9.03 -3.13
C THR A 436 -7.98 -10.19 -3.66
N ASN A 437 -9.29 -9.97 -3.87
CA ASN A 437 -10.23 -11.03 -4.27
C ASN A 437 -10.80 -10.80 -5.67
N THR A 438 -10.89 -9.56 -6.17
CA THR A 438 -11.49 -9.28 -7.48
C THR A 438 -10.60 -9.70 -8.66
N SER A 439 -9.30 -9.94 -8.41
CA SER A 439 -8.39 -10.52 -9.39
C SER A 439 -8.49 -12.03 -9.51
N ASN A 440 -9.34 -12.66 -8.69
CA ASN A 440 -9.49 -14.10 -8.64
C ASN A 440 -10.85 -14.52 -9.22
N PRO A 441 -10.89 -15.00 -10.47
CA PRO A 441 -12.13 -15.41 -11.12
C PRO A 441 -12.87 -16.51 -10.35
N GLY A 442 -12.16 -17.40 -9.65
CA GLY A 442 -12.78 -18.49 -8.91
C GLY A 442 -13.75 -17.99 -7.84
N VAL A 443 -13.32 -17.02 -7.01
CA VAL A 443 -14.18 -16.47 -5.96
C VAL A 443 -15.26 -15.52 -6.48
N LEU A 444 -15.02 -14.80 -7.59
CA LEU A 444 -16.06 -13.94 -8.18
C LEU A 444 -17.14 -14.73 -8.91
N VAL A 445 -16.76 -15.79 -9.62
CA VAL A 445 -17.71 -16.74 -10.20
C VAL A 445 -18.48 -17.47 -9.10
N ALA A 446 -17.83 -17.89 -8.02
CA ALA A 446 -18.52 -18.46 -6.87
C ALA A 446 -19.56 -17.48 -6.27
N ALA A 447 -19.22 -16.21 -6.12
CA ALA A 447 -20.17 -15.18 -5.66
C ALA A 447 -21.37 -15.03 -6.62
N GLY A 448 -21.11 -15.02 -7.93
CA GLY A 448 -22.16 -15.01 -8.94
C GLY A 448 -23.06 -16.25 -8.92
N LEU A 449 -22.50 -17.43 -8.63
CA LEU A 449 -23.26 -18.67 -8.47
C LEU A 449 -24.12 -18.68 -7.20
N VAL A 450 -23.60 -18.18 -6.07
CA VAL A 450 -24.39 -17.95 -4.85
C VAL A 450 -25.55 -17.00 -5.15
N ALA A 451 -25.27 -15.88 -5.84
CA ALA A 451 -26.29 -14.92 -6.24
C ALA A 451 -27.36 -15.56 -7.15
N LYS A 452 -26.94 -16.38 -8.13
CA LYS A 452 -27.84 -17.11 -9.03
C LYS A 452 -28.77 -18.07 -8.28
N LYS A 453 -28.23 -18.87 -7.36
CA LYS A 453 -29.02 -19.82 -6.56
C LYS A 453 -29.97 -19.07 -5.61
N ALA A 454 -29.52 -17.99 -4.97
CA ALA A 454 -30.34 -17.16 -4.11
C ALA A 454 -31.48 -16.43 -4.87
N ASP A 455 -31.18 -15.85 -6.03
CA ASP A 455 -32.15 -15.16 -6.88
C ASP A 455 -33.22 -16.12 -7.42
N ALA A 456 -32.83 -17.35 -7.79
CA ALA A 456 -33.77 -18.40 -8.21
C ALA A 456 -34.75 -18.81 -7.09
N LEU A 457 -34.34 -18.68 -5.82
CA LEU A 457 -35.19 -18.93 -4.64
C LEU A 457 -35.97 -17.68 -4.20
N GLY A 458 -35.76 -16.53 -4.86
CA GLY A 458 -36.42 -15.27 -4.54
C GLY A 458 -35.85 -14.52 -3.33
N LEU A 459 -34.66 -14.88 -2.86
CA LEU A 459 -34.01 -14.19 -1.75
C LEU A 459 -33.56 -12.78 -2.16
N LYS A 460 -33.61 -11.83 -1.21
CA LYS A 460 -33.12 -10.46 -1.37
C LYS A 460 -32.34 -10.03 -0.13
N PRO A 461 -31.35 -9.13 -0.26
CA PRO A 461 -30.68 -8.54 0.90
C PRO A 461 -31.67 -7.85 1.83
N LYS A 462 -31.31 -7.76 3.11
CA LYS A 462 -32.10 -6.96 4.07
C LYS A 462 -32.08 -5.48 3.70
N PRO A 463 -33.14 -4.71 3.99
CA PRO A 463 -33.30 -3.33 3.49
C PRO A 463 -32.30 -2.32 4.07
N TRP A 464 -31.59 -2.66 5.14
CA TRP A 464 -30.52 -1.85 5.72
C TRP A 464 -29.14 -2.10 5.13
N VAL A 465 -28.98 -3.10 4.25
CA VAL A 465 -27.68 -3.52 3.71
C VAL A 465 -27.35 -2.69 2.47
N LYS A 466 -26.24 -1.95 2.52
CA LYS A 466 -25.60 -1.31 1.36
C LYS A 466 -24.73 -2.33 0.62
N THR A 467 -25.24 -2.87 -0.48
CA THR A 467 -24.52 -3.81 -1.35
C THR A 467 -23.74 -3.10 -2.45
N SER A 468 -22.57 -3.63 -2.82
CA SER A 468 -21.76 -3.07 -3.92
C SER A 468 -20.83 -4.10 -4.56
N LEU A 469 -20.66 -4.01 -5.88
CA LEU A 469 -19.65 -4.73 -6.66
C LEU A 469 -18.69 -3.73 -7.30
N ALA A 470 -17.44 -3.74 -6.84
CA ALA A 470 -16.36 -2.89 -7.35
C ALA A 470 -15.18 -3.76 -7.85
N PRO A 471 -15.21 -4.21 -9.11
CA PRO A 471 -14.16 -5.05 -9.66
C PRO A 471 -12.84 -4.28 -9.85
N GLY A 472 -11.72 -5.00 -9.76
CA GLY A 472 -10.40 -4.41 -10.02
C GLY A 472 -9.98 -4.40 -11.49
N SER A 473 -10.79 -4.90 -12.42
CA SER A 473 -10.64 -4.66 -13.87
C SER A 473 -11.96 -4.86 -14.60
N GLN A 474 -12.06 -4.30 -15.82
CA GLN A 474 -13.22 -4.48 -16.69
C GLN A 474 -13.43 -5.94 -17.15
N VAL A 475 -12.35 -6.75 -17.18
CA VAL A 475 -12.41 -8.17 -17.56
C VAL A 475 -13.32 -8.97 -16.63
N VAL A 476 -13.42 -8.55 -15.37
CA VAL A 476 -14.33 -9.16 -14.39
C VAL A 476 -15.78 -9.08 -14.84
N THR A 477 -16.21 -7.90 -15.28
CA THR A 477 -17.57 -7.70 -15.76
C THR A 477 -17.82 -8.54 -17.01
N ASP A 478 -16.86 -8.58 -17.94
CA ASP A 478 -16.98 -9.36 -19.18
C ASP A 478 -17.25 -10.84 -18.93
N TYR A 479 -16.48 -11.49 -18.04
CA TYR A 479 -16.70 -12.91 -17.78
C TYR A 479 -17.94 -13.16 -16.92
N LEU A 480 -18.31 -12.26 -16.00
CA LEU A 480 -19.55 -12.39 -15.22
C LEU A 480 -20.79 -12.27 -16.11
N GLU A 481 -20.76 -11.38 -17.10
CA GLU A 481 -21.79 -11.25 -18.12
C GLU A 481 -21.84 -12.47 -19.04
N LYS A 482 -20.69 -12.92 -19.57
CA LYS A 482 -20.62 -14.12 -20.43
C LYS A 482 -21.08 -15.39 -19.70
N ALA A 483 -20.79 -15.53 -18.41
CA ALA A 483 -21.28 -16.63 -17.58
C ALA A 483 -22.78 -16.51 -17.24
N GLY A 484 -23.43 -15.39 -17.56
CA GLY A 484 -24.83 -15.10 -17.21
C GLY A 484 -25.05 -14.83 -15.72
N LEU A 485 -23.99 -14.48 -14.97
CA LEU A 485 -24.03 -14.29 -13.52
C LEU A 485 -24.26 -12.83 -13.10
N GLN A 486 -23.82 -11.85 -13.91
CA GLN A 486 -23.98 -10.43 -13.59
C GLN A 486 -25.44 -10.04 -13.32
N LYS A 487 -26.37 -10.53 -14.14
CA LYS A 487 -27.82 -10.28 -13.96
C LYS A 487 -28.33 -10.75 -12.59
N HIS A 488 -27.83 -11.87 -12.11
CA HIS A 488 -28.25 -12.39 -10.80
C HIS A 488 -27.64 -11.57 -9.66
N LEU A 489 -26.38 -11.15 -9.78
CA LEU A 489 -25.75 -10.21 -8.85
C LEU A 489 -26.53 -8.88 -8.80
N ASP A 490 -26.92 -8.34 -9.94
CA ASP A 490 -27.75 -7.13 -10.03
C ASP A 490 -29.10 -7.30 -9.32
N ASN A 491 -29.76 -8.44 -9.53
CA ASN A 491 -31.05 -8.74 -8.91
C ASN A 491 -31.01 -8.79 -7.38
N ILE A 492 -29.84 -9.09 -6.80
CA ILE A 492 -29.61 -9.06 -5.35
C ILE A 492 -28.79 -7.83 -4.92
N GLY A 493 -28.77 -6.77 -5.73
CA GLY A 493 -28.22 -5.47 -5.38
C GLY A 493 -26.70 -5.32 -5.51
N PHE A 494 -25.97 -6.33 -5.97
CA PHE A 494 -24.53 -6.24 -6.27
C PHE A 494 -24.30 -5.68 -7.68
N ASN A 495 -24.91 -4.52 -7.95
CA ASN A 495 -24.67 -3.77 -9.18
C ASN A 495 -23.23 -3.24 -9.20
N LEU A 496 -22.68 -3.10 -10.41
CA LEU A 496 -21.42 -2.40 -10.63
C LEU A 496 -21.51 -0.98 -10.07
N VAL A 497 -20.57 -0.61 -9.21
CA VAL A 497 -20.47 0.75 -8.64
C VAL A 497 -19.25 1.53 -9.13
N GLY A 498 -18.23 0.84 -9.65
CA GLY A 498 -16.98 1.46 -10.09
C GLY A 498 -15.86 0.44 -10.29
N TYR A 499 -14.83 0.81 -11.06
CA TYR A 499 -13.58 0.06 -11.19
C TYR A 499 -12.47 0.75 -10.40
N GLY A 500 -12.42 0.51 -9.09
CA GLY A 500 -11.48 1.18 -8.18
C GLY A 500 -11.53 0.63 -6.75
N CYS A 501 -10.65 1.13 -5.90
CA CYS A 501 -10.47 0.65 -4.53
C CYS A 501 -11.73 0.76 -3.67
N THR A 502 -12.55 1.80 -3.88
CA THR A 502 -13.87 2.01 -3.25
C THR A 502 -13.88 1.65 -1.75
N THR A 503 -14.77 0.75 -1.31
CA THR A 503 -14.95 0.36 0.09
C THR A 503 -13.68 -0.20 0.73
N CYS A 504 -12.77 -0.83 -0.04
CA CYS A 504 -11.51 -1.35 0.49
C CYS A 504 -10.60 -0.27 1.09
N ILE A 505 -10.62 0.95 0.54
CA ILE A 505 -9.83 2.08 1.05
C ILE A 505 -10.63 2.97 2.01
N GLY A 506 -11.91 2.66 2.25
CA GLY A 506 -12.83 3.47 3.03
C GLY A 506 -13.67 4.45 2.20
N ASN A 507 -13.55 4.41 0.87
CA ASN A 507 -14.40 5.16 -0.05
C ASN A 507 -15.77 4.47 -0.23
N SER A 508 -16.38 4.05 0.88
CA SER A 508 -17.66 3.35 0.93
C SER A 508 -18.86 4.27 0.70
N GLY A 509 -18.65 5.58 0.66
CA GLY A 509 -19.72 6.59 0.60
C GLY A 509 -20.63 6.58 1.84
N PRO A 510 -21.59 7.51 1.94
CA PRO A 510 -22.49 7.57 3.10
C PRO A 510 -23.46 6.37 3.11
N LEU A 511 -23.87 5.94 4.31
CA LEU A 511 -25.11 5.18 4.46
C LEU A 511 -26.31 6.11 4.25
N ALA A 512 -27.50 5.54 4.00
CA ALA A 512 -28.72 6.34 3.95
C ALA A 512 -28.91 7.12 5.27
N GLU A 513 -29.22 8.41 5.19
CA GLU A 513 -29.25 9.31 6.34
C GLU A 513 -30.05 8.78 7.54
N PRO A 514 -31.26 8.19 7.38
CA PRO A 514 -32.00 7.64 8.51
C PRO A 514 -31.28 6.48 9.22
N ILE A 515 -30.52 5.66 8.47
CA ILE A 515 -29.75 4.54 9.01
C ILE A 515 -28.51 5.08 9.75
N SER A 516 -27.75 5.98 9.12
CA SER A 516 -26.59 6.61 9.77
C SER A 516 -27.00 7.33 11.05
N LYS A 517 -28.13 8.05 11.05
CA LYS A 517 -28.68 8.71 12.24
C LYS A 517 -29.03 7.69 13.33
N ALA A 518 -29.77 6.63 12.99
CA ALA A 518 -30.15 5.57 13.94
C ALA A 518 -28.92 4.92 14.60
N ILE A 519 -27.85 4.68 13.84
CA ILE A 519 -26.59 4.11 14.34
C ILE A 519 -25.89 5.10 15.29
N ASN A 520 -25.66 6.33 14.83
CA ASN A 520 -24.83 7.30 15.54
C ASN A 520 -25.51 7.83 16.82
N GLU A 521 -26.80 8.14 16.78
CA GLU A 521 -27.54 8.68 17.95
C GLU A 521 -27.70 7.65 19.07
N ASN A 522 -27.70 6.36 18.74
CA ASN A 522 -27.89 5.26 19.70
C ASN A 522 -26.62 4.48 20.00
N GLY A 523 -25.48 4.88 19.41
CA GLY A 523 -24.19 4.21 19.60
C GLY A 523 -24.22 2.72 19.23
N LEU A 524 -24.91 2.36 18.14
CA LEU A 524 -24.96 0.98 17.66
C LEU A 524 -23.59 0.52 17.15
N VAL A 525 -23.31 -0.78 17.30
CA VAL A 525 -22.17 -1.47 16.72
C VAL A 525 -22.65 -2.14 15.44
N ALA A 526 -22.88 -1.33 14.41
CA ALA A 526 -23.19 -1.86 13.08
C ALA A 526 -21.98 -2.63 12.52
N ALA A 527 -22.27 -3.64 11.70
CA ALA A 527 -21.29 -4.51 11.07
C ALA A 527 -21.13 -4.21 9.57
N ALA A 528 -19.95 -4.50 9.02
CA ALA A 528 -19.70 -4.62 7.59
C ALA A 528 -19.01 -5.95 7.28
N VAL A 529 -19.33 -6.53 6.13
CA VAL A 529 -18.67 -7.72 5.59
C VAL A 529 -18.15 -7.39 4.20
N ILE A 530 -16.83 -7.42 4.02
CA ILE A 530 -16.18 -6.97 2.77
C ILE A 530 -15.14 -7.98 2.30
N SER A 531 -14.93 -8.08 0.99
CA SER A 531 -13.84 -8.89 0.41
C SER A 531 -12.50 -8.15 0.34
N GLY A 532 -12.27 -7.24 1.30
CA GLY A 532 -11.05 -6.46 1.43
C GLY A 532 -9.91 -7.20 2.14
N ASN A 533 -8.89 -6.44 2.52
CA ASN A 533 -7.73 -6.91 3.30
C ASN A 533 -7.55 -6.18 4.64
N ARG A 534 -8.25 -5.06 4.87
CA ARG A 534 -8.19 -4.28 6.11
C ARG A 534 -9.56 -3.99 6.68
N ASN A 535 -9.69 -4.14 7.99
CA ASN A 535 -10.93 -4.04 8.75
C ASN A 535 -10.76 -3.29 10.09
N PHE A 536 -9.77 -2.41 10.18
CA PHE A 536 -9.59 -1.55 11.36
C PHE A 536 -10.83 -0.66 11.61
N GLU A 537 -11.13 -0.39 12.88
CA GLU A 537 -12.25 0.50 13.25
C GLU A 537 -12.09 1.88 12.59
N GLY A 538 -13.14 2.37 11.93
CA GLY A 538 -13.14 3.62 11.17
C GLY A 538 -12.49 3.56 9.78
N ARG A 539 -11.95 2.41 9.34
CA ARG A 539 -11.36 2.24 8.00
C ARG A 539 -12.41 2.06 6.90
N VAL A 540 -13.44 1.25 7.13
CA VAL A 540 -14.43 0.88 6.09
C VAL A 540 -15.47 1.98 5.91
N SER A 541 -16.05 2.44 7.01
CA SER A 541 -17.04 3.52 7.06
C SER A 541 -17.01 4.16 8.45
N PRO A 542 -17.28 5.48 8.58
CA PRO A 542 -17.47 6.12 9.88
C PRO A 542 -18.68 5.57 10.66
N ASP A 543 -19.69 5.01 9.97
CA ASP A 543 -20.90 4.47 10.59
C ASP A 543 -20.71 3.03 11.11
N VAL A 544 -19.59 2.36 10.81
CA VAL A 544 -19.40 0.93 11.10
C VAL A 544 -18.23 0.72 12.05
N ARG A 545 -18.50 0.00 13.15
CA ARG A 545 -17.52 -0.27 14.22
C ARG A 545 -16.99 -1.70 14.19
N ALA A 546 -17.74 -2.64 13.62
CA ALA A 546 -17.32 -4.03 13.45
C ALA A 546 -17.18 -4.37 11.97
N ASN A 547 -15.99 -4.79 11.55
CA ASN A 547 -15.69 -5.04 10.14
C ASN A 547 -15.10 -6.44 9.97
N PHE A 548 -15.68 -7.22 9.08
CA PHE A 548 -15.25 -8.58 8.78
C PHE A 548 -14.75 -8.69 7.34
N LEU A 549 -13.58 -9.30 7.19
CA LEU A 549 -13.04 -9.72 5.91
C LEU A 549 -13.60 -11.11 5.58
N ALA A 550 -14.11 -11.29 4.37
CA ALA A 550 -14.71 -12.55 3.93
C ALA A 550 -14.49 -12.80 2.44
N SER A 551 -14.67 -14.04 1.98
CA SER A 551 -14.68 -14.33 0.55
C SER A 551 -15.87 -13.64 -0.13
N PRO A 552 -15.75 -13.23 -1.41
CA PRO A 552 -16.87 -12.69 -2.19
C PRO A 552 -18.20 -13.48 -2.08
N PRO A 553 -18.25 -14.83 -2.15
CA PRO A 553 -19.50 -15.56 -1.94
C PRO A 553 -20.06 -15.45 -0.52
N LEU A 554 -19.20 -15.36 0.51
CA LEU A 554 -19.67 -15.07 1.88
C LEU A 554 -20.19 -13.65 2.01
N VAL A 555 -19.60 -12.65 1.35
CA VAL A 555 -20.14 -11.28 1.31
C VAL A 555 -21.58 -11.28 0.79
N VAL A 556 -21.85 -12.01 -0.31
CA VAL A 556 -23.19 -12.18 -0.85
C VAL A 556 -24.11 -12.83 0.17
N ALA A 557 -23.68 -13.92 0.80
CA ALA A 557 -24.49 -14.65 1.78
C ALA A 557 -24.82 -13.80 3.02
N TYR A 558 -23.86 -13.04 3.56
CA TYR A 558 -24.07 -12.13 4.69
C TYR A 558 -24.94 -10.93 4.34
N ALA A 559 -24.98 -10.49 3.09
CA ALA A 559 -25.94 -9.48 2.65
C ALA A 559 -27.40 -9.99 2.73
N LEU A 560 -27.61 -11.27 2.41
CA LEU A 560 -28.93 -11.92 2.49
C LEU A 560 -29.34 -12.16 3.95
N LYS A 561 -28.42 -12.68 4.77
CA LYS A 561 -28.64 -12.90 6.21
C LYS A 561 -28.89 -11.58 6.94
N GLY A 562 -28.07 -10.57 6.64
CA GLY A 562 -28.17 -9.19 7.12
C GLY A 562 -27.70 -8.96 8.56
N THR A 563 -27.12 -9.96 9.22
CA THR A 563 -26.60 -9.86 10.59
C THR A 563 -25.45 -10.83 10.83
N VAL A 564 -24.59 -10.51 11.81
CA VAL A 564 -23.52 -11.40 12.30
C VAL A 564 -23.80 -11.99 13.68
N ILE A 565 -24.98 -11.74 14.27
CA ILE A 565 -25.30 -12.18 15.65
C ILE A 565 -25.94 -13.57 15.74
N GLU A 566 -26.22 -14.19 14.59
CA GLU A 566 -26.87 -15.50 14.49
C GLU A 566 -25.93 -16.50 13.78
N ASP A 567 -25.87 -17.74 14.27
CA ASP A 567 -25.10 -18.83 13.66
C ASP A 567 -25.44 -18.95 12.18
N PHE A 568 -24.43 -18.71 11.34
CA PHE A 568 -24.59 -18.67 9.90
C PHE A 568 -24.84 -20.05 9.28
N THR A 569 -24.36 -21.10 9.93
CA THR A 569 -24.25 -22.44 9.35
C THR A 569 -25.47 -23.31 9.62
N THR A 570 -26.09 -23.19 10.80
CA THR A 570 -27.26 -24.01 11.17
C THR A 570 -28.57 -23.26 11.20
N THR A 571 -28.58 -21.94 10.99
CA THR A 571 -29.82 -21.16 10.89
C THR A 571 -30.11 -20.75 9.44
N PRO A 572 -31.40 -20.55 9.08
CA PRO A 572 -31.76 -20.12 7.73
C PRO A 572 -31.21 -18.72 7.40
N ILE A 573 -30.75 -18.54 6.17
CA ILE A 573 -30.38 -17.22 5.61
C ILE A 573 -31.64 -16.42 5.28
N GLY A 574 -32.71 -17.11 4.88
CA GLY A 574 -34.01 -16.54 4.56
C GLY A 574 -35.01 -17.63 4.21
N GLN A 575 -36.15 -17.22 3.67
CA GLN A 575 -37.18 -18.14 3.19
C GLN A 575 -37.39 -17.94 1.69
N ASP A 576 -37.60 -19.04 0.98
CA ASP A 576 -37.93 -19.01 -0.44
C ASP A 576 -39.37 -18.51 -0.68
N GLN A 577 -39.75 -18.39 -1.96
CA GLN A 577 -41.09 -17.94 -2.37
C GLN A 577 -42.24 -18.84 -1.86
N SER A 578 -41.96 -20.06 -1.41
CA SER A 578 -42.92 -21.00 -0.82
C SER A 578 -42.97 -20.94 0.71
N GLY A 579 -42.12 -20.12 1.32
CA GLY A 579 -41.96 -20.01 2.78
C GLY A 579 -41.06 -21.10 3.37
N LYS A 580 -40.30 -21.85 2.55
CA LYS A 580 -39.36 -22.86 3.04
C LYS A 580 -38.05 -22.18 3.43
N ASP A 581 -37.52 -22.58 4.59
CA ASP A 581 -36.20 -22.14 5.06
C ASP A 581 -35.09 -22.53 4.08
N VAL A 582 -34.22 -21.57 3.77
CA VAL A 582 -33.04 -21.73 2.92
C VAL A 582 -31.78 -21.55 3.75
N PHE A 583 -30.88 -22.52 3.70
CA PHE A 583 -29.61 -22.53 4.42
C PHE A 583 -28.44 -22.19 3.49
N LEU A 584 -27.27 -21.88 4.07
CA LEU A 584 -26.07 -21.62 3.27
C LEU A 584 -25.75 -22.76 2.29
N ALA A 585 -25.88 -24.01 2.74
CA ALA A 585 -25.60 -25.19 1.93
C ALA A 585 -26.49 -25.31 0.68
N ASP A 586 -27.70 -24.74 0.69
CA ASP A 586 -28.63 -24.80 -0.45
C ASP A 586 -28.19 -23.88 -1.61
N ILE A 587 -27.41 -22.83 -1.31
CA ILE A 587 -26.96 -21.83 -2.29
C ILE A 587 -25.45 -21.85 -2.52
N TRP A 588 -24.69 -22.66 -1.79
CA TRP A 588 -23.24 -22.74 -1.98
C TRP A 588 -22.89 -23.51 -3.26
N PRO A 589 -21.96 -23.02 -4.10
CA PRO A 589 -21.52 -23.75 -5.28
C PRO A 589 -20.49 -24.82 -4.92
N THR A 590 -20.50 -25.90 -5.71
CA THR A 590 -19.42 -26.88 -5.71
C THR A 590 -18.18 -26.34 -6.44
N ASN A 591 -17.01 -26.87 -6.13
CA ASN A 591 -15.76 -26.51 -6.81
C ASN A 591 -15.84 -26.83 -8.32
N LEU A 592 -16.57 -27.89 -8.70
CA LEU A 592 -16.81 -28.24 -10.10
C LEU A 592 -17.68 -27.20 -10.82
N GLU A 593 -18.79 -26.75 -10.21
CA GLU A 593 -19.63 -25.68 -10.77
C GLU A 593 -18.82 -24.40 -11.02
N VAL A 594 -17.93 -24.04 -10.09
CA VAL A 594 -17.04 -22.89 -10.24
C VAL A 594 -16.03 -23.10 -11.37
N ALA A 595 -15.35 -24.24 -11.39
CA ALA A 595 -14.34 -24.55 -12.41
C ALA A 595 -14.93 -24.55 -13.83
N ASP A 596 -16.10 -25.18 -14.01
CA ASP A 596 -16.79 -25.23 -15.31
C ASP A 596 -17.22 -23.84 -15.78
N ALA A 597 -17.74 -23.00 -14.87
CA ALA A 597 -18.14 -21.64 -15.19
C ALA A 597 -16.93 -20.74 -15.54
N VAL A 598 -15.82 -20.87 -14.80
CA VAL A 598 -14.56 -20.16 -15.12
C VAL A 598 -14.04 -20.60 -16.49
N ALA A 599 -13.94 -21.90 -16.75
CA ALA A 599 -13.43 -22.45 -18.02
C ALA A 599 -14.32 -22.07 -19.22
N GLY A 600 -15.63 -21.95 -19.03
CA GLY A 600 -16.57 -21.55 -20.08
C GLY A 600 -16.60 -20.03 -20.36
N ALA A 601 -16.26 -19.20 -19.37
CA ALA A 601 -16.42 -17.75 -19.47
C ALA A 601 -15.10 -16.98 -19.62
N VAL A 602 -14.05 -17.34 -18.88
CA VAL A 602 -12.79 -16.57 -18.85
C VAL A 602 -11.89 -17.02 -20.01
N ASP A 603 -11.56 -16.11 -20.92
CA ASP A 603 -10.70 -16.40 -22.06
C ASP A 603 -9.67 -15.30 -22.34
N ARG A 604 -8.68 -15.63 -23.18
CA ARG A 604 -7.57 -14.74 -23.53
C ARG A 604 -8.01 -13.50 -24.30
N ASP A 605 -9.03 -13.63 -25.15
CA ASP A 605 -9.44 -12.55 -26.04
C ASP A 605 -10.03 -11.38 -25.24
N MET A 606 -10.69 -11.65 -24.11
CA MET A 606 -11.14 -10.63 -23.16
C MET A 606 -9.99 -9.75 -22.66
N PHE A 607 -8.90 -10.36 -22.18
CA PHE A 607 -7.75 -9.63 -21.68
C PHE A 607 -7.07 -8.82 -22.79
N VAL A 608 -6.85 -9.44 -23.95
CA VAL A 608 -6.24 -8.75 -25.11
C VAL A 608 -7.09 -7.55 -25.52
N ALA A 609 -8.41 -7.70 -25.62
CA ALA A 609 -9.31 -6.64 -26.03
C ALA A 609 -9.35 -5.47 -25.03
N ARG A 610 -9.48 -5.76 -23.73
CA ARG A 610 -9.54 -4.71 -22.69
C ARG A 610 -8.21 -3.99 -22.54
N TYR A 611 -7.09 -4.71 -22.52
CA TYR A 611 -5.78 -4.10 -22.28
C TYR A 611 -5.16 -3.44 -23.52
N ALA A 612 -5.63 -3.72 -24.73
CA ALA A 612 -5.26 -2.97 -25.94
C ALA A 612 -5.59 -1.47 -25.85
N HIS A 613 -6.54 -1.09 -24.98
CA HIS A 613 -7.00 0.28 -24.79
C HIS A 613 -6.80 0.80 -23.36
N VAL A 614 -5.93 0.16 -22.57
CA VAL A 614 -5.73 0.47 -21.14
C VAL A 614 -5.39 1.94 -20.86
N TYR A 615 -4.72 2.64 -21.78
CA TYR A 615 -4.35 4.06 -21.62
C TYR A 615 -5.33 5.04 -22.29
N LYS A 616 -6.35 4.54 -22.99
CA LYS A 616 -7.29 5.38 -23.77
C LYS A 616 -8.26 6.16 -22.87
N GLY A 617 -8.77 5.49 -21.83
CA GLY A 617 -9.76 6.03 -20.89
C GLY A 617 -11.15 6.19 -21.48
N ASP A 618 -12.10 6.53 -20.62
CA ASP A 618 -13.48 6.83 -20.99
C ASP A 618 -13.59 8.17 -21.76
N GLU A 619 -14.84 8.57 -22.07
CA GLU A 619 -15.08 9.85 -22.76
C GLU A 619 -14.68 11.08 -21.94
N HIS A 620 -14.83 11.04 -20.61
CA HIS A 620 -14.50 12.18 -19.74
C HIS A 620 -12.99 12.38 -19.71
N TRP A 621 -12.21 11.31 -19.51
CA TRP A 621 -10.75 11.34 -19.59
C TRP A 621 -10.30 11.87 -20.94
N GLN A 622 -10.88 11.40 -22.04
CA GLN A 622 -10.51 11.85 -23.39
C GLN A 622 -10.80 13.35 -23.61
N LYS A 623 -11.89 13.89 -23.02
CA LYS A 623 -12.27 15.31 -23.09
C LYS A 623 -11.32 16.24 -22.33
N ILE A 624 -10.53 15.74 -21.38
CA ILE A 624 -9.52 16.55 -20.67
C ILE A 624 -8.45 17.01 -21.67
N SER A 625 -8.47 18.28 -22.05
CA SER A 625 -7.52 18.87 -22.99
C SER A 625 -6.30 19.43 -22.26
N VAL A 626 -5.20 18.70 -22.34
CA VAL A 626 -3.92 19.07 -21.72
C VAL A 626 -2.80 18.91 -22.75
N GLU A 627 -1.95 19.91 -22.87
CA GLU A 627 -0.72 19.85 -23.67
C GLU A 627 0.48 19.54 -22.75
N GLY A 628 1.44 18.77 -23.27
CA GLY A 628 2.69 18.52 -22.55
C GLY A 628 3.57 19.77 -22.55
N SER A 629 4.32 19.99 -21.48
CA SER A 629 5.23 21.13 -21.35
C SER A 629 6.44 20.80 -20.48
N ASP A 630 7.54 21.54 -20.67
CA ASP A 630 8.77 21.32 -19.90
C ASP A 630 8.54 21.59 -18.40
N THR A 631 7.81 22.64 -18.06
CA THR A 631 7.42 23.00 -16.68
C THR A 631 5.90 23.05 -16.56
N TYR A 632 5.37 22.80 -15.37
CA TYR A 632 3.92 22.87 -15.11
C TYR A 632 3.47 24.32 -14.89
N GLN A 633 2.29 24.68 -15.42
CA GLN A 633 1.68 25.98 -15.17
C GLN A 633 0.82 25.93 -13.89
N TRP A 634 1.41 26.35 -12.77
CA TRP A 634 0.72 26.39 -11.48
C TRP A 634 -0.44 27.40 -11.49
N ARG A 635 -1.65 26.94 -11.15
CA ARG A 635 -2.86 27.78 -11.06
C ARG A 635 -2.93 28.42 -9.67
N ALA A 636 -2.89 29.74 -9.58
CA ALA A 636 -2.87 30.45 -8.30
C ALA A 636 -4.12 30.23 -7.41
N GLY A 637 -5.29 29.96 -8.03
CA GLY A 637 -6.53 29.65 -7.32
C GLY A 637 -6.76 28.16 -7.05
N SER A 638 -5.81 27.30 -7.41
CA SER A 638 -5.89 25.86 -7.16
C SER A 638 -5.95 25.58 -5.67
N THR A 639 -6.77 24.60 -5.28
CA THR A 639 -6.79 24.05 -3.92
C THR A 639 -6.39 22.57 -3.90
N TYR A 640 -5.95 22.02 -5.04
CA TYR A 640 -5.54 20.61 -5.18
C TYR A 640 -4.06 20.43 -5.50
N VAL A 641 -3.48 21.33 -6.30
CA VAL A 641 -2.11 21.24 -6.83
C VAL A 641 -1.42 22.59 -6.68
N ALA A 642 -0.31 22.64 -5.94
CA ALA A 642 0.48 23.85 -5.73
C ALA A 642 1.98 23.54 -5.72
N ASN A 643 2.81 24.49 -6.16
CA ASN A 643 4.26 24.35 -6.14
C ASN A 643 4.74 24.33 -4.68
N PRO A 644 5.33 23.24 -4.18
CA PRO A 644 5.79 23.16 -2.81
C PRO A 644 7.06 24.01 -2.59
N PRO A 645 7.28 24.53 -1.37
CA PRO A 645 8.39 25.43 -1.09
C PRO A 645 9.75 24.72 -0.89
N TYR A 646 9.86 23.43 -1.21
CA TYR A 646 11.03 22.60 -0.90
C TYR A 646 12.35 23.16 -1.45
N PHE A 647 12.30 23.75 -2.64
CA PHE A 647 13.47 24.21 -3.39
C PHE A 647 13.64 25.74 -3.37
N GLU A 648 12.85 26.46 -2.56
CA GLU A 648 12.98 27.92 -2.45
C GLU A 648 14.37 28.31 -1.92
N GLY A 649 15.04 29.23 -2.62
CA GLY A 649 16.38 29.69 -2.25
C GLY A 649 17.50 28.66 -2.45
N MET A 650 17.22 27.53 -3.09
CA MET A 650 18.23 26.49 -3.35
C MET A 650 19.36 27.01 -4.25
N THR A 651 20.61 26.62 -3.95
CA THR A 651 21.78 26.89 -4.78
C THR A 651 22.55 25.60 -5.09
N MET A 652 23.48 25.67 -6.06
CA MET A 652 24.34 24.54 -6.46
C MET A 652 25.25 24.05 -5.33
N THR A 653 25.64 24.92 -4.40
CA THR A 653 26.39 24.52 -3.21
C THR A 653 25.42 24.35 -2.04
N PRO A 654 25.34 23.16 -1.41
CA PRO A 654 24.50 22.99 -0.22
C PRO A 654 24.88 23.96 0.88
N ALA A 655 23.89 24.48 1.61
CA ALA A 655 24.15 25.22 2.84
C ALA A 655 24.80 24.25 3.85
N PRO A 656 25.83 24.68 4.61
CA PRO A 656 26.43 23.81 5.61
C PRO A 656 25.40 23.34 6.63
N VAL A 657 25.40 22.05 6.95
CA VAL A 657 24.59 21.53 8.05
C VAL A 657 25.13 22.11 9.35
N SER A 658 24.26 22.74 10.13
CA SER A 658 24.58 23.34 11.41
C SER A 658 23.92 22.58 12.56
N ASP A 659 24.51 22.71 13.75
CA ASP A 659 23.91 22.26 15.00
C ASP A 659 22.48 22.83 15.18
N ILE A 660 21.63 22.04 15.82
CA ILE A 660 20.25 22.43 16.15
C ILE A 660 20.32 22.99 17.56
N VAL A 661 20.11 24.29 17.72
CA VAL A 661 20.33 25.00 18.99
C VAL A 661 19.01 25.48 19.58
N ASN A 662 18.79 25.21 20.87
CA ASN A 662 17.63 25.65 21.65
C ASN A 662 16.28 25.31 21.01
N ALA A 663 16.17 24.13 20.40
CA ALA A 663 14.93 23.67 19.80
C ALA A 663 13.87 23.35 20.86
N LYS A 664 12.60 23.57 20.54
CA LYS A 664 11.48 23.24 21.43
C LYS A 664 10.70 22.01 20.95
N PRO A 665 10.12 21.20 21.85
CA PRO A 665 9.20 20.16 21.46
C PRO A 665 7.97 20.74 20.77
N LEU A 666 7.68 20.29 19.55
CA LEU A 666 6.37 20.53 18.90
C LEU A 666 5.31 19.57 19.46
N ALA A 667 5.73 18.33 19.72
CA ALA A 667 4.90 17.28 20.32
C ALA A 667 5.77 16.30 21.11
N ILE A 668 5.22 15.81 22.22
CA ILE A 668 5.74 14.66 22.96
C ILE A 668 4.66 13.58 22.93
N LEU A 669 4.97 12.46 22.31
CA LEU A 669 4.00 11.42 21.96
C LEU A 669 4.37 10.08 22.60
N GLY A 670 3.37 9.21 22.78
CA GLY A 670 3.59 7.85 23.28
C GLY A 670 4.10 6.88 22.22
N ASP A 671 3.84 5.59 22.46
CA ASP A 671 4.19 4.49 21.56
C ASP A 671 3.23 4.39 20.34
N SER A 672 3.70 3.70 19.31
CA SER A 672 2.96 3.26 18.12
C SER A 672 2.20 4.39 17.41
N ILE A 673 2.81 5.57 17.32
CA ILE A 673 2.30 6.69 16.53
C ILE A 673 2.40 6.34 15.05
N THR A 674 1.26 5.95 14.48
CA THR A 674 1.17 5.59 13.07
C THR A 674 1.33 6.78 12.12
N THR A 675 1.65 6.52 10.84
CA THR A 675 1.64 7.56 9.79
C THR A 675 0.25 8.17 9.55
N ASP A 676 -0.84 7.53 10.00
CA ASP A 676 -2.19 8.10 9.98
C ASP A 676 -2.40 9.14 11.08
N HIS A 677 -1.72 8.98 12.22
CA HIS A 677 -1.65 10.04 13.23
C HIS A 677 -0.86 11.24 12.69
N ILE A 678 0.31 10.99 12.06
CA ILE A 678 1.20 12.05 11.57
C ILE A 678 0.61 12.77 10.33
N SER A 679 0.01 12.03 9.40
CA SER A 679 -0.55 12.57 8.16
C SER A 679 -1.85 11.84 7.81
N PRO A 680 -3.00 12.24 8.39
CA PRO A 680 -4.30 11.64 8.08
C PRO A 680 -4.64 11.75 6.59
N ALA A 681 -5.44 10.81 6.08
CA ALA A 681 -5.87 10.77 4.68
C ALA A 681 -7.39 10.91 4.50
N GLY A 682 -8.18 10.79 5.57
CA GLY A 682 -9.64 10.81 5.54
C GLY A 682 -10.24 12.22 5.47
N SER A 683 -11.47 12.35 5.96
CA SER A 683 -12.26 13.58 5.89
C SER A 683 -11.63 14.75 6.64
N ILE A 684 -11.84 15.96 6.11
CA ILE A 684 -11.38 17.22 6.70
C ILE A 684 -12.51 17.83 7.53
N LYS A 685 -12.27 18.12 8.81
CA LYS A 685 -13.26 18.80 9.67
C LYS A 685 -13.30 20.31 9.38
N ALA A 686 -14.49 20.89 9.37
CA ALA A 686 -14.67 22.32 9.08
C ALA A 686 -14.00 23.25 10.09
N ASP A 687 -13.94 22.86 11.36
CA ASP A 687 -13.29 23.61 12.44
C ASP A 687 -11.77 23.38 12.55
N SER A 688 -11.22 22.44 11.78
CA SER A 688 -9.77 22.21 11.71
C SER A 688 -9.04 23.32 10.93
N PRO A 689 -7.71 23.51 11.12
CA PRO A 689 -6.95 24.49 10.35
C PRO A 689 -7.11 24.34 8.83
N ALA A 690 -7.10 23.10 8.31
CA ALA A 690 -7.29 22.84 6.90
C ALA A 690 -8.71 23.18 6.42
N GLY A 691 -9.74 22.86 7.21
CA GLY A 691 -11.13 23.20 6.90
C GLY A 691 -11.38 24.70 6.85
N LYS A 692 -10.81 25.45 7.81
CA LYS A 692 -10.86 26.92 7.83
C LYS A 692 -10.20 27.51 6.59
N TRP A 693 -8.99 27.05 6.25
CA TRP A 693 -8.28 27.48 5.05
C TRP A 693 -9.09 27.22 3.77
N LEU A 694 -9.71 26.03 3.64
CA LEU A 694 -10.56 25.71 2.49
C LEU A 694 -11.76 26.64 2.38
N MET A 695 -12.44 26.95 3.49
CA MET A 695 -13.57 27.89 3.50
C MET A 695 -13.14 29.33 3.19
N GLU A 696 -11.97 29.76 3.66
CA GLU A 696 -11.37 31.06 3.30
C GLU A 696 -11.09 31.16 1.78
N HIS A 697 -10.81 30.03 1.14
CA HIS A 697 -10.64 29.89 -0.31
C HIS A 697 -11.95 29.51 -1.03
N GLN A 698 -13.10 29.77 -0.39
CA GLN A 698 -14.44 29.60 -0.96
C GLN A 698 -14.81 28.16 -1.34
N VAL A 699 -14.13 27.16 -0.78
CA VAL A 699 -14.50 25.75 -0.94
C VAL A 699 -15.62 25.41 0.05
N SER A 700 -16.74 24.92 -0.46
CA SER A 700 -17.85 24.50 0.39
C SER A 700 -17.50 23.25 1.20
N LYS A 701 -18.15 23.03 2.35
CA LYS A 701 -17.92 21.84 3.18
C LYS A 701 -18.13 20.53 2.40
N ALA A 702 -19.09 20.50 1.47
CA ALA A 702 -19.36 19.31 0.65
C ALA A 702 -18.21 19.02 -0.34
N ASP A 703 -17.43 20.05 -0.71
CA ASP A 703 -16.33 19.97 -1.68
C ASP A 703 -14.95 19.90 -1.01
N PHE A 704 -14.86 19.76 0.32
CA PHE A 704 -13.58 19.58 1.00
C PHE A 704 -12.81 18.37 0.47
N ASN A 705 -13.54 17.32 0.06
CA ASN A 705 -12.99 16.02 -0.29
C ASN A 705 -12.20 15.46 0.92
N SER A 706 -11.14 14.67 0.69
CA SER A 706 -10.30 14.08 1.73
C SER A 706 -8.90 14.69 1.77
N TYR A 707 -8.19 14.53 2.89
CA TYR A 707 -6.76 14.86 2.93
C TYR A 707 -5.97 14.08 1.86
N GLY A 708 -6.33 12.84 1.56
CA GLY A 708 -5.71 12.04 0.51
C GLY A 708 -5.82 12.69 -0.88
N ALA A 709 -6.99 13.23 -1.23
CA ALA A 709 -7.19 13.95 -2.48
C ALA A 709 -6.42 15.30 -2.53
N ARG A 710 -6.10 15.89 -1.37
CA ARG A 710 -5.43 17.21 -1.25
C ARG A 710 -3.91 17.13 -1.19
N ARG A 711 -3.31 15.94 -1.41
CA ARG A 711 -1.85 15.72 -1.30
C ARG A 711 -0.99 16.48 -2.31
N GLY A 712 -1.56 17.03 -3.38
CA GLY A 712 -0.84 17.91 -4.28
C GLY A 712 -0.71 19.35 -3.75
N HIS A 713 -1.32 19.69 -2.62
CA HIS A 713 -1.38 21.06 -2.10
C HIS A 713 -0.77 21.18 -0.69
N HIS A 714 0.41 21.80 -0.61
CA HIS A 714 1.17 21.84 0.64
C HIS A 714 0.48 22.61 1.78
N ASP A 715 -0.23 23.72 1.51
CA ASP A 715 -0.96 24.43 2.58
C ASP A 715 -1.99 23.58 3.32
N VAL A 716 -2.73 22.74 2.58
CA VAL A 716 -3.74 21.85 3.15
C VAL A 716 -3.07 20.75 3.95
N MET A 717 -2.01 20.15 3.38
CA MET A 717 -1.33 19.02 4.01
C MET A 717 -0.50 19.41 5.23
N MET A 718 0.14 20.59 5.23
CA MET A 718 0.78 21.14 6.43
C MET A 718 -0.23 21.30 7.58
N ARG A 719 -1.41 21.85 7.27
CA ARG A 719 -2.52 22.00 8.23
C ARG A 719 -3.11 20.68 8.69
N GLY A 720 -3.01 19.64 7.86
CA GLY A 720 -3.38 18.26 8.19
C GLY A 720 -2.32 17.50 8.98
N THR A 721 -1.07 17.99 9.05
CA THR A 721 0.03 17.27 9.70
C THR A 721 -0.19 17.26 11.22
N PHE A 722 -0.17 16.06 11.81
CA PHE A 722 -0.59 15.76 13.17
C PHE A 722 -2.02 16.22 13.51
N ALA A 723 -2.93 16.34 12.53
CA ALA A 723 -4.31 16.76 12.76
C ALA A 723 -5.27 15.61 13.11
N ASN A 724 -4.75 14.39 13.30
CA ASN A 724 -5.58 13.24 13.59
C ASN A 724 -6.28 13.41 14.95
N ILE A 725 -7.57 13.09 14.99
CA ILE A 725 -8.46 13.29 16.14
C ILE A 725 -8.15 12.35 17.31
N ARG A 726 -7.28 11.35 17.13
CA ARG A 726 -6.90 10.35 18.15
C ARG A 726 -5.52 10.57 18.75
N ILE A 727 -4.78 11.59 18.32
CA ILE A 727 -3.46 11.90 18.90
C ILE A 727 -3.62 12.23 20.39
N LYS A 728 -2.69 11.72 21.20
CA LYS A 728 -2.55 12.07 22.61
C LYS A 728 -1.17 12.67 22.81
N ASN A 729 -1.11 14.00 22.90
CA ASN A 729 0.12 14.74 23.11
C ASN A 729 0.33 14.97 24.61
N GLU A 730 1.43 14.46 25.15
CA GLU A 730 1.77 14.54 26.57
C GLU A 730 1.99 15.99 27.03
N MET A 731 2.23 16.93 26.10
CA MET A 731 2.33 18.36 26.39
C MET A 731 0.99 19.00 26.81
N VAL A 732 -0.14 18.36 26.50
CA VAL A 732 -1.51 18.85 26.79
C VAL A 732 -2.37 17.73 27.38
N PRO A 733 -2.07 17.28 28.62
CA PRO A 733 -2.66 16.09 29.20
C PRO A 733 -4.19 16.18 29.31
N GLY A 734 -4.87 15.08 28.97
CA GLY A 734 -6.33 15.00 29.00
C GLY A 734 -7.03 15.51 27.74
N ILE A 735 -6.29 16.03 26.75
CA ILE A 735 -6.84 16.47 25.46
C ILE A 735 -6.49 15.44 24.39
N GLU A 736 -7.52 14.93 23.71
CA GLU A 736 -7.37 14.05 22.55
C GLU A 736 -7.56 14.85 21.25
N GLY A 737 -6.74 14.55 20.24
CA GLY A 737 -6.68 15.23 18.97
C GLY A 737 -5.35 15.90 18.70
N GLY A 738 -5.20 16.42 17.49
CA GLY A 738 -4.00 17.08 16.98
C GLY A 738 -3.66 18.43 17.62
N MET A 739 -3.52 18.44 18.94
CA MET A 739 -3.32 19.63 19.76
C MET A 739 -1.91 19.67 20.36
N SER A 740 -1.39 20.87 20.55
CA SER A 740 -0.17 21.17 21.27
C SER A 740 -0.35 22.48 22.04
N ARG A 741 0.74 23.06 22.54
CA ARG A 741 0.72 24.34 23.23
C ARG A 741 1.84 25.25 22.76
N TYR A 742 1.56 26.56 22.75
CA TYR A 742 2.56 27.61 22.61
C TYR A 742 2.54 28.44 23.90
N GLY A 743 3.55 28.25 24.75
CA GLY A 743 3.51 28.73 26.14
C GLY A 743 2.41 28.00 26.92
N SER A 744 1.44 28.75 27.45
CA SER A 744 0.27 28.22 28.16
C SER A 744 -0.97 28.05 27.28
N GLU A 745 -0.95 28.54 26.03
CA GLU A 745 -2.11 28.49 25.14
C GLU A 745 -2.15 27.16 24.38
N VAL A 746 -3.25 26.42 24.53
CA VAL A 746 -3.50 25.17 23.80
C VAL A 746 -4.11 25.48 22.43
N MET A 747 -3.53 24.91 21.38
CA MET A 747 -3.97 25.14 19.99
C MET A 747 -3.62 23.94 19.09
N PRO A 748 -4.17 23.85 17.87
CA PRO A 748 -3.76 22.83 16.91
C PRO A 748 -2.26 22.84 16.64
N ILE A 749 -1.67 21.67 16.38
CA ILE A 749 -0.21 21.52 16.16
C ILE A 749 0.30 22.43 15.04
N TYR A 750 -0.44 22.55 13.93
CA TYR A 750 -0.10 23.46 12.84
C TYR A 750 0.06 24.91 13.33
N ASP A 751 -0.90 25.41 14.13
CA ASP A 751 -0.89 26.80 14.61
C ASP A 751 0.29 27.05 15.56
N ALA A 752 0.59 26.10 16.45
CA ALA A 752 1.74 26.17 17.34
C ALA A 752 3.07 26.17 16.55
N ALA A 753 3.19 25.30 15.54
CA ALA A 753 4.35 25.23 14.67
C ALA A 753 4.59 26.55 13.91
N MET A 754 3.54 27.16 13.37
CA MET A 754 3.66 28.44 12.65
C MET A 754 4.07 29.59 13.56
N ARG A 755 3.62 29.63 14.83
CA ARG A 755 4.09 30.62 15.81
C ARG A 755 5.58 30.45 16.13
N HIS A 756 6.02 29.23 16.41
CA HIS A 756 7.45 28.96 16.65
C HIS A 756 8.32 29.28 15.42
N LYS A 757 7.82 29.01 14.21
CA LYS A 757 8.50 29.36 12.97
C LYS A 757 8.64 30.88 12.82
N ALA A 758 7.62 31.66 13.17
CA ALA A 758 7.69 33.13 13.18
C ALA A 758 8.72 33.67 14.18
N ASP A 759 8.93 32.98 15.30
CA ASP A 759 9.97 33.31 16.29
C ASP A 759 11.38 32.86 15.88
N GLY A 760 11.53 32.13 14.77
CA GLY A 760 12.80 31.50 14.38
C GLY A 760 13.25 30.35 15.29
N THR A 761 12.32 29.76 16.07
CA THR A 761 12.62 28.67 16.99
C THR A 761 12.62 27.33 16.25
N PRO A 762 13.73 26.57 16.25
CA PRO A 762 13.74 25.23 15.68
C PRO A 762 12.89 24.28 16.52
N LEU A 763 12.31 23.26 15.88
CA LEU A 763 11.42 22.31 16.55
C LEU A 763 11.97 20.89 16.54
N VAL A 764 11.60 20.12 17.57
CA VAL A 764 11.82 18.67 17.65
C VAL A 764 10.51 17.94 17.93
N VAL A 765 10.40 16.68 17.49
CA VAL A 765 9.33 15.77 17.93
C VAL A 765 9.96 14.69 18.79
N ILE A 766 9.32 14.36 19.91
CA ILE A 766 9.74 13.29 20.81
C ILE A 766 8.64 12.24 20.83
N ALA A 767 8.98 10.96 20.71
CA ALA A 767 7.99 9.89 20.78
C ALA A 767 8.53 8.61 21.44
N GLY A 768 7.63 7.67 21.70
CA GLY A 768 7.96 6.34 22.19
C GLY A 768 8.43 5.38 21.08
N LYS A 769 8.03 4.12 21.19
CA LYS A 769 8.40 3.03 20.27
C LYS A 769 7.57 3.03 18.99
N GLU A 770 8.09 2.40 17.94
CA GLU A 770 7.38 2.16 16.68
C GLU A 770 6.86 3.43 15.99
N TYR A 771 7.60 4.54 16.13
CA TYR A 771 7.21 5.81 15.55
C TYR A 771 7.19 5.73 14.02
N GLY A 772 6.05 6.10 13.44
CA GLY A 772 5.81 6.09 12.00
C GLY A 772 5.32 4.75 11.45
N THR A 773 4.73 3.88 12.27
CA THR A 773 4.20 2.59 11.79
C THR A 773 3.00 2.75 10.83
N GLY A 774 2.82 1.82 9.90
CA GLY A 774 1.65 1.75 9.01
C GLY A 774 1.91 2.15 7.55
N SER A 775 0.96 2.84 6.93
CA SER A 775 1.01 3.11 5.47
C SER A 775 2.18 4.01 5.09
N SER A 776 2.74 3.81 3.90
CA SER A 776 3.90 4.53 3.40
C SER A 776 3.56 5.94 2.88
N ARG A 777 3.21 6.85 3.80
CA ARG A 777 2.81 8.24 3.48
C ARG A 777 4.01 9.18 3.58
N ASP A 778 4.46 9.69 2.43
CA ASP A 778 5.52 10.69 2.31
C ASP A 778 5.22 12.00 3.06
N TRP A 779 3.94 12.41 3.06
CA TRP A 779 3.47 13.59 3.79
C TRP A 779 3.69 13.53 5.30
N ALA A 780 3.88 12.35 5.88
CA ALA A 780 4.30 12.23 7.28
C ALA A 780 5.70 12.83 7.51
N ALA A 781 6.60 12.78 6.52
CA ALA A 781 7.90 13.43 6.58
C ALA A 781 7.89 14.84 5.97
N LYS A 782 7.25 15.03 4.80
CA LYS A 782 7.13 16.35 4.14
C LYS A 782 6.45 17.36 5.07
N GLY A 783 5.33 16.97 5.68
CA GLY A 783 4.61 17.77 6.66
C GLY A 783 5.46 18.10 7.88
N THR A 784 6.11 17.09 8.48
CA THR A 784 7.01 17.26 9.63
C THR A 784 8.10 18.29 9.35
N ASN A 785 8.79 18.19 8.21
CA ASN A 785 9.80 19.16 7.79
C ASN A 785 9.19 20.57 7.59
N LEU A 786 8.07 20.68 6.86
CA LEU A 786 7.44 21.96 6.54
C LEU A 786 6.87 22.69 7.76
N LEU A 787 6.49 21.97 8.81
CA LEU A 787 6.15 22.52 10.13
C LEU A 787 7.37 23.09 10.88
N GLY A 788 8.60 22.89 10.38
CA GLY A 788 9.83 23.42 10.96
C GLY A 788 10.55 22.44 11.90
N VAL A 789 10.16 21.17 11.92
CA VAL A 789 10.83 20.14 12.72
C VAL A 789 12.18 19.81 12.10
N ARG A 790 13.24 19.90 12.91
CA ARG A 790 14.64 19.67 12.51
C ARG A 790 15.15 18.29 12.92
N ALA A 791 14.62 17.72 13.99
CA ALA A 791 14.96 16.38 14.46
C ALA A 791 13.75 15.66 15.08
N VAL A 792 13.78 14.33 15.02
CA VAL A 792 12.81 13.44 15.67
C VAL A 792 13.58 12.52 16.61
N VAL A 793 13.25 12.50 17.89
CA VAL A 793 13.95 11.71 18.94
C VAL A 793 13.00 10.67 19.53
N VAL A 794 13.25 9.38 19.29
CA VAL A 794 12.29 8.32 19.62
C VAL A 794 12.96 7.08 20.20
N GLU A 795 12.18 6.19 20.82
CA GLU A 795 12.71 4.91 21.32
C GLU A 795 12.98 3.93 20.17
N SER A 796 12.12 3.91 19.14
CA SER A 796 12.38 3.20 17.90
C SER A 796 11.56 3.75 16.74
N PHE A 797 12.10 3.63 15.52
CA PHE A 797 11.43 3.99 14.28
C PHE A 797 10.91 2.77 13.53
N GLU A 798 9.81 2.94 12.78
CA GLU A 798 9.53 2.09 11.63
C GLU A 798 10.47 2.46 10.45
N ARG A 799 10.89 1.47 9.67
CA ARG A 799 11.92 1.57 8.61
C ARG A 799 11.59 2.62 7.56
N ILE A 800 10.41 2.55 6.93
CA ILE A 800 10.00 3.43 5.83
C ILE A 800 9.92 4.87 6.33
N HIS A 801 9.31 5.09 7.50
CA HIS A 801 9.17 6.44 8.03
C HIS A 801 10.52 7.08 8.34
N ARG A 802 11.46 6.32 8.94
CA ARG A 802 12.84 6.77 9.15
C ARG A 802 13.51 7.20 7.85
N SER A 803 13.45 6.37 6.79
CA SER A 803 14.01 6.73 5.48
C SER A 803 13.40 8.03 4.93
N ASN A 804 12.08 8.20 5.05
CA ASN A 804 11.40 9.41 4.58
C ASN A 804 11.83 10.66 5.34
N LEU A 805 12.06 10.57 6.66
CA LEU A 805 12.59 11.69 7.46
C LEU A 805 13.98 12.12 6.96
N VAL A 806 14.89 11.16 6.76
CA VAL A 806 16.22 11.43 6.17
C VAL A 806 16.08 12.05 4.77
N GLY A 807 15.18 11.50 3.94
CA GLY A 807 14.90 12.00 2.60
C GLY A 807 14.40 13.44 2.57
N MET A 808 13.77 13.92 3.64
CA MET A 808 13.35 15.32 3.82
C MET A 808 14.32 16.17 4.64
N GLY A 809 15.51 15.66 4.97
CA GLY A 809 16.51 16.40 5.76
C GLY A 809 16.15 16.57 7.24
N VAL A 810 15.27 15.73 7.80
CA VAL A 810 14.95 15.71 9.23
C VAL A 810 15.84 14.66 9.91
N LEU A 811 16.57 15.06 10.96
CA LEU A 811 17.52 14.17 11.65
C LEU A 811 16.80 13.12 12.52
N PRO A 812 16.89 11.81 12.21
CA PRO A 812 16.27 10.79 13.04
C PRO A 812 17.25 10.34 14.14
N LEU A 813 16.88 10.56 15.40
CA LEU A 813 17.65 10.16 16.57
C LEU A 813 16.88 9.11 17.36
N GLN A 814 17.58 8.08 17.80
CA GLN A 814 17.03 7.03 18.63
C GLN A 814 17.65 7.08 20.02
N PHE A 815 16.84 7.02 21.08
CA PHE A 815 17.37 6.87 22.44
C PHE A 815 18.26 5.62 22.54
N LEU A 816 19.33 5.69 23.34
CA LEU A 816 20.11 4.51 23.68
C LEU A 816 19.30 3.56 24.57
N GLU A 817 19.71 2.31 24.62
CA GLU A 817 19.04 1.27 25.41
C GLU A 817 18.85 1.71 26.88
N GLY A 818 17.64 1.54 27.40
CA GLY A 818 17.27 1.93 28.77
C GLY A 818 16.91 3.42 28.95
N GLN A 819 17.07 4.25 27.91
CA GLN A 819 16.66 5.65 27.92
C GLN A 819 15.34 5.86 27.18
N SER A 820 14.49 6.75 27.70
CA SER A 820 13.26 7.17 27.05
C SER A 820 12.88 8.59 27.50
N ARG A 821 11.87 9.17 26.86
CA ARG A 821 11.29 10.45 27.28
C ARG A 821 10.81 10.42 28.73
N GLU A 822 10.32 9.26 29.20
CA GLU A 822 9.82 9.07 30.57
C GLU A 822 10.97 8.93 31.57
N THR A 823 11.98 8.11 31.27
CA THR A 823 13.11 7.90 32.20
C THR A 823 13.99 9.15 32.35
N LEU A 824 14.04 9.99 31.32
CA LEU A 824 14.72 11.28 31.32
C LEU A 824 13.86 12.43 31.85
N GLY A 825 12.55 12.21 32.05
CA GLY A 825 11.60 13.20 32.54
C GLY A 825 11.45 14.41 31.62
N LEU A 826 11.42 14.19 30.30
CA LEU A 826 11.32 15.24 29.29
C LEU A 826 9.93 15.88 29.27
N THR A 827 9.87 17.19 29.14
CA THR A 827 8.64 18.00 29.18
C THR A 827 8.59 19.01 28.03
N GLY A 828 7.40 19.55 27.76
CA GLY A 828 7.22 20.55 26.71
C GLY A 828 7.89 21.92 26.96
N ASP A 829 8.44 22.15 28.15
CA ASP A 829 9.15 23.39 28.50
C ASP A 829 10.67 23.29 28.35
N ASP A 830 11.18 22.10 28.01
CA ASP A 830 12.59 21.85 27.79
C ASP A 830 13.08 22.42 26.46
N GLN A 831 14.36 22.78 26.41
CA GLN A 831 15.07 23.19 25.19
C GLN A 831 16.15 22.17 24.84
N PHE A 832 16.24 21.83 23.56
CA PHE A 832 17.09 20.76 23.04
C PHE A 832 18.17 21.35 22.12
N THR A 833 19.43 21.10 22.46
CA THR A 833 20.60 21.48 21.65
C THR A 833 21.35 20.21 21.21
N ILE A 834 21.34 19.96 19.90
CA ILE A 834 21.92 18.77 19.25
C ILE A 834 23.15 19.23 18.48
N THR A 835 24.33 18.75 18.89
CA THR A 835 25.62 19.21 18.35
C THR A 835 26.36 18.13 17.59
N GLY A 836 27.30 18.53 16.73
CA GLY A 836 28.17 17.61 15.98
C GLY A 836 27.49 17.02 14.75
N VAL A 837 26.54 17.75 14.16
CA VAL A 837 25.76 17.28 13.00
C VAL A 837 26.33 17.73 11.65
N ALA A 838 27.39 18.52 11.63
CA ALA A 838 28.04 19.00 10.40
C ALA A 838 28.81 17.91 9.64
N ASP A 839 29.39 16.94 10.36
CA ASP A 839 30.22 15.86 9.80
C ASP A 839 29.69 14.48 10.24
N LEU A 840 28.37 14.26 10.09
CA LEU A 840 27.74 13.00 10.49
C LEU A 840 28.34 11.81 9.74
N LYS A 841 28.67 10.76 10.50
CA LYS A 841 28.93 9.43 9.98
C LYS A 841 27.70 8.55 10.16
N PRO A 842 27.52 7.51 9.32
CA PRO A 842 26.43 6.56 9.49
C PRO A 842 26.43 5.97 10.90
N ARG A 843 25.25 5.91 11.52
CA ARG A 843 25.02 5.29 12.84
C ARG A 843 25.86 5.84 13.99
N GLN A 844 26.37 7.06 13.87
CA GLN A 844 27.18 7.63 14.95
C GLN A 844 26.32 8.01 16.16
N THR A 845 26.95 8.02 17.34
CA THR A 845 26.33 8.59 18.54
C THR A 845 26.27 10.12 18.42
N VAL A 846 25.12 10.69 18.77
CA VAL A 846 24.87 12.14 18.79
C VAL A 846 24.39 12.54 20.19
N THR A 847 25.09 13.50 20.80
CA THR A 847 24.75 14.02 22.13
C THR A 847 23.67 15.10 22.04
N VAL A 848 22.67 14.98 22.89
CA VAL A 848 21.56 15.94 23.04
C VAL A 848 21.68 16.61 24.41
N ASN A 849 21.85 17.93 24.41
CA ASN A 849 21.87 18.75 25.61
C ASN A 849 20.46 19.31 25.87
N VAL A 850 19.94 19.10 27.06
CA VAL A 850 18.62 19.57 27.49
C VAL A 850 18.79 20.67 28.52
N THR A 851 18.13 21.80 28.29
CA THR A 851 17.99 22.89 29.27
C THR A 851 16.55 22.95 29.73
N ARG A 852 16.31 22.81 31.02
CA ARG A 852 14.98 22.87 31.63
C ARG A 852 14.53 24.33 31.81
N ALA A 853 13.24 24.50 32.08
CA ALA A 853 12.64 25.80 32.37
C ALA A 853 13.29 26.54 33.56
N ASP A 854 13.83 25.81 34.54
CA ASP A 854 14.54 26.37 35.70
C ASP A 854 16.02 26.73 35.41
N GLY A 855 16.48 26.49 34.18
CA GLY A 855 17.86 26.71 33.75
C GLY A 855 18.82 25.56 34.05
N SER A 856 18.38 24.50 34.73
CA SER A 856 19.20 23.30 34.93
C SER A 856 19.44 22.58 33.60
N THR A 857 20.63 22.00 33.45
CA THR A 857 21.03 21.32 32.21
C THR A 857 21.46 19.89 32.47
N PHE A 858 21.15 18.99 31.54
CA PHE A 858 21.73 17.65 31.49
C PHE A 858 21.91 17.22 30.03
N SER A 859 22.66 16.16 29.79
CA SER A 859 22.87 15.61 28.46
C SER A 859 22.58 14.11 28.43
N PHE A 860 22.15 13.63 27.27
CA PHE A 860 22.04 12.21 26.99
C PHE A 860 22.48 11.94 25.56
N ASP A 861 22.86 10.69 25.30
CA ASP A 861 23.32 10.25 23.99
C ASP A 861 22.20 9.56 23.23
N THR A 862 22.22 9.72 21.91
CA THR A 862 21.29 9.08 20.98
C THR A 862 22.07 8.40 19.86
N LEU A 863 21.49 7.36 19.27
CA LEU A 863 21.98 6.78 18.03
C LEU A 863 21.40 7.57 16.85
N CYS A 864 22.26 8.15 16.00
CA CYS A 864 21.84 8.70 14.72
C CYS A 864 21.36 7.58 13.80
N ARG A 865 20.13 7.66 13.31
CA ARG A 865 19.52 6.64 12.43
C ARG A 865 19.60 7.00 10.95
N ILE A 866 20.66 7.71 10.57
CA ILE A 866 21.16 7.77 9.21
C ILE A 866 22.07 6.54 9.04
N ASP A 867 21.60 5.55 8.28
CA ASP A 867 22.15 4.20 8.35
C ASP A 867 23.24 3.94 7.28
N THR A 868 23.23 4.69 6.15
CA THR A 868 24.23 4.55 5.06
C THR A 868 25.02 5.83 4.75
N ALA A 869 26.12 5.69 4.01
CA ALA A 869 26.87 6.81 3.45
C ALA A 869 26.04 7.65 2.45
N ASN A 870 25.24 7.01 1.59
CA ASN A 870 24.35 7.73 0.66
C ASN A 870 23.30 8.56 1.41
N GLU A 871 22.73 8.02 2.49
CA GLU A 871 21.80 8.75 3.34
C GLU A 871 22.44 9.96 4.03
N VAL A 872 23.72 9.86 4.40
CA VAL A 872 24.50 11.03 4.85
C VAL A 872 24.56 12.06 3.73
N GLU A 873 24.88 11.68 2.49
CA GLU A 873 24.88 12.63 1.36
C GLU A 873 23.51 13.30 1.16
N TYR A 874 22.42 12.56 1.29
CA TYR A 874 21.06 13.11 1.18
C TYR A 874 20.82 14.16 2.27
N TYR A 875 21.10 13.82 3.53
CA TYR A 875 20.93 14.73 4.66
C TYR A 875 21.81 15.99 4.53
N MET A 876 23.07 15.84 4.13
CA MET A 876 24.00 16.96 3.90
C MET A 876 23.56 17.88 2.76
N ASN A 877 22.71 17.39 1.85
CA ASN A 877 22.12 18.17 0.78
C ASN A 877 20.78 18.83 1.15
N GLY A 878 20.27 18.59 2.37
CA GLY A 878 18.96 19.05 2.82
C GLY A 878 17.80 18.12 2.44
N GLY A 879 18.10 16.97 1.84
CA GLY A 879 17.13 15.99 1.38
C GLY A 879 17.58 15.25 0.12
N ILE A 880 16.93 14.12 -0.17
CA ILE A 880 17.23 13.27 -1.32
C ILE A 880 16.89 13.97 -2.64
N LEU A 881 15.76 14.69 -2.71
CA LEU A 881 15.39 15.43 -3.91
C LEU A 881 16.36 16.57 -4.19
N HIS A 882 16.85 17.28 -3.17
CA HIS A 882 17.89 18.30 -3.31
C HIS A 882 19.21 17.71 -3.83
N TYR A 883 19.63 16.56 -3.29
CA TYR A 883 20.83 15.84 -3.74
C TYR A 883 20.73 15.49 -5.23
N VAL A 884 19.64 14.81 -5.62
CA VAL A 884 19.43 14.39 -7.00
C VAL A 884 19.36 15.58 -7.93
N LEU A 885 18.66 16.65 -7.54
CA LEU A 885 18.55 17.86 -8.36
C LEU A 885 19.90 18.52 -8.62
N ARG A 886 20.76 18.68 -7.60
CA ARG A 886 22.13 19.23 -7.80
C ARG A 886 22.96 18.37 -8.74
N LYS A 887 22.86 17.04 -8.60
CA LYS A 887 23.59 16.09 -9.43
C LYS A 887 23.15 16.14 -10.90
N LEU A 888 21.86 16.33 -11.17
CA LEU A 888 21.33 16.45 -12.52
C LEU A 888 21.59 17.84 -13.14
N ALA A 889 21.59 18.89 -12.32
CA ALA A 889 21.91 20.26 -12.74
C ALA A 889 23.41 20.46 -13.09
N ALA A 890 24.29 19.62 -12.53
CA ALA A 890 25.73 19.66 -12.77
C ALA A 890 26.17 19.18 -14.17
#